data_AF-A0A1V2BBX4-F1
#
_entry.id   AF-A0A1V2BBX4-F1
#
_cell.length_a   1.000
_cell.length_b   1.000
_cell.length_c   1.000
_cell.angle_alpha   90.00
_cell.angle_beta   90.00
_cell.angle_gamma   90.00
#
_symmetry.space_group_name_H-M   'P 1'
#
loop_
_entity.id
_entity.type
_entity.pdbx_description
1 polymer ?
#
loop_
_entity_poly.entity_id
_entity_poly.type
_entity_poly.pdbx_seq_one_letter_code
_entity_poly.pdbx_strand_id
1 'polypeptide(L)'
;MTGKRLAGLCLLLGSLFATGQLRAQQTFPVNGVADPREGCYAFTKATIVKSAGNVLTNATLVIRNGRIVSAGTGAIPADAVVIDCAGKFIYPSFVDAYSDYGTQAVKKSNVSRRDDPQFISTTKGAYGWNQAIKSEVNAAAVFSTDAATAATLREAGFGTVLTHQQDGIARGTGVLVTLADGRENKAIIKEKASTQYSFDKGSSTQNYPGSLMGSIALLRQTYLDAQWYRSRPEKEGVNLSLQAWNDNQSLPQIFEVNDKWDALRADKIGDEFGVQYIIRASGNEYQRIPEMIASKASFILPVSFPLPIDVEDPEDARFVALSEMKHWEMAPSEPAAFEKANIPFCITADGLKDVKQFLASVRKAIEYGLTEQKALDAVTLAPAKLLKAEDQVGSLDAGKLANFLITSGNIFNENTVIYQNWVQGKKYSIKDDNWKDVRGTYTLTVTPGNATYTVLVKGTPSAPALSLLSTDTVGGSLGFTGDLVKVAFPVKKGSAQLRLTGITDGNGWSGTGVDTSGNNIHWQAVLKAPFAGTDSMKAKPQPFIGNNYFPFNGYGWETIPAQQDILIKNATVWTNEQDGKLENTDVLIRNGKIAQIGKNLVAGSAKVIDGTGKHLTAGIIDEHSHIAISRGVNEGTQSVTAEVRIADVVNPDDVNIYRQLSGGVTASHLLHGSANTIGGQSQLIKLRWGADAEALKFAGADPFIKFALGENVKQSNWGDRQRERFPQTRMGVEQLLTDAFTRALDYEKLGADKRKDLELETLLEIIHSKRFVTCHSYVQSEINMLMHVADTFHFHINTFTHILEGYKVADKMKAHGAGAGTFADWWAYKMEVQDAIPYNATIMQRVGLTVAINSDDAEMARRLNQEAAKSIKYGDMTEEEALKLVTLNPAKLLHVADKTGSIKAGKDADLVLWNDDPLSIYAKADKTIVDGIVYFDREKDKELRQRISSERNRLIRKMLAEKKKGTPTQKAAPAEEENYHCEDLQAGHQHSLLGDENGNN
;
A
#
# COMPACT_ATOMS: atom_id res chain seq x y z
N MET A 1 -30.23 50.90 55.66
CA MET A 1 -28.95 51.30 55.02
C MET A 1 -28.02 50.08 55.01
N THR A 2 -27.08 50.06 54.05
CA THR A 2 -25.92 49.15 53.92
C THR A 2 -26.17 47.64 53.75
N GLY A 3 -25.98 47.15 52.53
CA GLY A 3 -25.92 45.71 52.21
C GLY A 3 -26.09 45.44 50.71
N LYS A 4 -27.10 46.04 50.07
CA LYS A 4 -27.40 45.79 48.64
C LYS A 4 -26.70 46.71 47.64
N ARG A 5 -26.02 47.78 48.07
CA ARG A 5 -25.26 48.68 47.18
C ARG A 5 -23.77 48.32 47.01
N LEU A 6 -23.23 47.41 47.81
CA LEU A 6 -21.83 46.98 47.68
C LEU A 6 -21.67 45.81 46.68
N ALA A 7 -22.64 44.89 46.61
CA ALA A 7 -22.61 43.76 45.67
C ALA A 7 -22.79 44.19 44.20
N GLY A 8 -23.60 45.22 43.94
CA GLY A 8 -23.76 45.77 42.58
C GLY A 8 -22.54 46.53 42.07
N LEU A 9 -21.74 47.13 42.97
CA LEU A 9 -20.54 47.86 42.59
C LEU A 9 -19.37 46.92 42.29
N CYS A 10 -19.23 45.80 43.03
CA CYS A 10 -18.22 44.77 42.74
C CYS A 10 -18.52 43.98 41.46
N LEU A 11 -19.79 43.75 41.11
CA LEU A 11 -20.15 43.14 39.82
C LEU A 11 -19.98 44.10 38.64
N LEU A 12 -20.24 45.41 38.81
CA LEU A 12 -19.92 46.39 37.77
C LEU A 12 -18.41 46.59 37.59
N LEU A 13 -17.62 46.62 38.68
CA LEU A 13 -16.16 46.70 38.60
C LEU A 13 -15.52 45.40 38.08
N GLY A 14 -16.12 44.23 38.32
CA GLY A 14 -15.69 42.96 37.71
C GLY A 14 -15.98 42.87 36.21
N SER A 15 -17.07 43.47 35.73
CA SER A 15 -17.40 43.53 34.30
C SER A 15 -16.65 44.63 33.52
N LEU A 16 -16.17 45.68 34.20
CA LEU A 16 -15.40 46.77 33.58
C LEU A 16 -13.92 46.44 33.37
N PHE A 17 -13.40 45.36 33.96
CA PHE A 17 -12.07 44.82 33.67
C PHE A 17 -12.05 43.73 32.57
N ALA A 18 -13.21 43.35 32.02
CA ALA A 18 -13.32 42.29 31.00
C ALA A 18 -13.32 42.78 29.54
N THR A 19 -13.24 44.10 29.29
CA THR A 19 -13.16 44.67 27.92
C THR A 19 -11.85 45.38 27.62
N GLY A 20 -10.82 45.18 28.45
CA GLY A 20 -9.46 45.45 28.03
C GLY A 20 -9.08 44.40 26.99
N GLN A 21 -9.11 44.74 25.71
CA GLN A 21 -8.27 44.04 24.74
C GLN A 21 -6.85 44.12 25.29
N LEU A 22 -6.38 43.05 25.92
CA LEU A 22 -4.98 42.86 26.25
C LEU A 22 -4.25 42.83 24.91
N ARG A 23 -3.86 44.02 24.42
CA ARG A 23 -2.92 44.17 23.32
C ARG A 23 -1.56 43.78 23.88
N ALA A 24 -1.33 42.46 23.98
CA ALA A 24 -0.03 41.92 24.31
C ALA A 24 0.97 42.46 23.27
N GLN A 25 2.07 43.03 23.75
CA GLN A 25 3.16 43.48 22.90
C GLN A 25 3.68 42.28 22.10
N GLN A 26 4.02 42.50 20.82
CA GLN A 26 4.65 41.44 20.04
C GLN A 26 5.94 40.97 20.75
N THR A 27 6.14 39.67 20.82
CA THR A 27 7.31 39.07 21.50
C THR A 27 8.61 39.23 20.72
N PHE A 28 8.51 39.61 19.43
CA PHE A 28 9.66 39.91 18.60
C PHE A 28 9.84 41.43 18.47
N PRO A 29 11.08 41.94 18.59
CA PRO A 29 11.35 43.34 18.35
C PRO A 29 11.07 43.67 16.88
N VAL A 30 10.33 44.75 16.65
CA VAL A 30 10.15 45.31 15.31
C VAL A 30 11.43 46.06 14.96
N ASN A 31 12.15 45.59 13.94
CA ASN A 31 13.28 46.33 13.39
C ASN A 31 12.76 47.26 12.27
N GLY A 32 12.41 48.49 12.65
CA GLY A 32 11.85 49.50 11.74
C GLY A 32 10.50 50.06 12.21
N VAL A 33 9.75 50.67 11.29
CA VAL A 33 8.42 51.22 11.58
C VAL A 33 7.41 50.09 11.68
N ALA A 34 6.74 49.96 12.82
CA ALA A 34 5.64 49.01 12.97
C ALA A 34 4.48 49.41 12.06
N ASP A 35 4.02 48.49 11.23
CA ASP A 35 2.88 48.67 10.33
C ASP A 35 1.74 47.68 10.68
N PRO A 36 1.02 47.89 11.79
CA PRO A 36 -0.11 47.05 12.19
C PRO A 36 -1.37 47.47 11.42
N ARG A 37 -1.34 47.43 10.09
CA ARG A 37 -2.57 47.57 9.30
C ARG A 37 -3.42 46.31 9.50
N GLU A 38 -4.43 46.41 10.37
CA GLU A 38 -5.48 45.39 10.54
C GLU A 38 -6.28 45.31 9.23
N GLY A 39 -6.06 44.25 8.44
CA GLY A 39 -6.77 44.05 7.18
C GLY A 39 -8.19 43.53 7.43
N CYS A 40 -9.20 44.38 7.24
CA CYS A 40 -10.60 43.96 7.08
C CYS A 40 -10.93 43.96 5.59
N TYR A 41 -11.43 42.83 5.06
CA TYR A 41 -11.84 42.70 3.66
C TYR A 41 -13.26 42.13 3.56
N ALA A 42 -14.00 42.58 2.57
CA ALA A 42 -15.33 42.06 2.25
C ALA A 42 -15.41 41.68 0.77
N PHE A 43 -15.58 40.40 0.48
CA PHE A 43 -15.71 39.83 -0.87
C PHE A 43 -17.19 39.70 -1.19
N THR A 44 -17.72 40.57 -2.05
CA THR A 44 -19.16 40.74 -2.25
C THR A 44 -19.65 40.12 -3.56
N LYS A 45 -20.96 39.80 -3.64
CA LYS A 45 -21.62 39.26 -4.85
C LYS A 45 -21.05 37.93 -5.37
N ALA A 46 -20.34 37.18 -4.52
CA ALA A 46 -19.75 35.89 -4.87
C ALA A 46 -20.76 34.75 -4.77
N THR A 47 -20.47 33.65 -5.46
CA THR A 47 -20.99 32.33 -5.10
C THR A 47 -20.06 31.69 -4.08
N ILE A 48 -20.45 31.64 -2.81
CA ILE A 48 -19.62 31.11 -1.72
C ILE A 48 -19.99 29.65 -1.49
N VAL A 49 -19.06 28.75 -1.76
CA VAL A 49 -19.16 27.34 -1.38
C VAL A 49 -18.55 27.20 0.01
N LYS A 50 -19.40 27.21 1.04
CA LYS A 50 -18.96 27.24 2.44
C LYS A 50 -18.35 25.92 2.88
N SER A 51 -18.95 24.83 2.41
CA SER A 51 -18.53 23.43 2.58
C SER A 51 -19.18 22.57 1.49
N ALA A 52 -18.80 21.30 1.38
CA ALA A 52 -19.46 20.35 0.49
C ALA A 52 -20.99 20.36 0.72
N GLY A 53 -21.77 20.67 -0.32
CA GLY A 53 -23.24 20.75 -0.27
C GLY A 53 -23.84 22.05 0.30
N ASN A 54 -23.02 23.04 0.69
CA ASN A 54 -23.51 24.34 1.20
C ASN A 54 -23.01 25.48 0.31
N VAL A 55 -23.88 25.96 -0.58
CA VAL A 55 -23.59 27.01 -1.55
C VAL A 55 -24.49 28.21 -1.31
N LEU A 56 -23.89 29.39 -1.18
CA LEU A 56 -24.57 30.67 -1.03
C LEU A 56 -24.36 31.50 -2.30
N THR A 57 -25.43 31.97 -2.91
CA THR A 57 -25.38 32.81 -4.11
C THR A 57 -25.54 34.29 -3.76
N ASN A 58 -24.87 35.17 -4.50
CA ASN A 58 -24.87 36.62 -4.26
C ASN A 58 -24.56 36.98 -2.78
N ALA A 59 -23.58 36.28 -2.21
CA ALA A 59 -23.22 36.39 -0.80
C ALA A 59 -21.93 37.19 -0.59
N THR A 60 -21.68 37.56 0.66
CA THR A 60 -20.50 38.30 1.10
C THR A 60 -19.68 37.47 2.09
N LEU A 61 -18.38 37.31 1.83
CA LEU A 61 -17.41 36.78 2.79
C LEU A 61 -16.68 37.97 3.45
N VAL A 62 -16.74 38.06 4.77
CA VAL A 62 -16.02 39.08 5.54
C VAL A 62 -14.89 38.43 6.31
N ILE A 63 -13.68 38.93 6.15
CA ILE A 63 -12.50 38.50 6.91
C ILE A 63 -11.90 39.68 7.68
N ARG A 64 -11.33 39.40 8.85
CA ARG A 64 -10.59 40.37 9.66
C ARG A 64 -9.46 39.68 10.38
N ASN A 65 -8.27 40.29 10.36
CA ASN A 65 -7.09 39.81 11.10
C ASN A 65 -6.80 38.31 10.82
N GLY A 66 -6.90 37.92 9.55
CA GLY A 66 -6.64 36.56 9.09
C GLY A 66 -7.70 35.51 9.43
N ARG A 67 -8.86 35.91 9.96
CA ARG A 67 -9.98 35.02 10.29
C ARG A 67 -11.26 35.40 9.57
N ILE A 68 -12.12 34.41 9.38
CA ILE A 68 -13.46 34.58 8.82
C ILE A 68 -14.38 35.15 9.91
N VAL A 69 -15.06 36.26 9.60
CA VAL A 69 -16.03 36.90 10.48
C VAL A 69 -17.44 36.42 10.14
N SER A 70 -17.78 36.39 8.84
CA SER A 70 -19.08 35.91 8.37
C SER A 70 -19.03 35.52 6.89
N ALA A 71 -19.92 34.62 6.48
CA ALA A 71 -20.16 34.23 5.10
C ALA A 71 -21.67 34.15 4.85
N GLY A 72 -22.23 35.11 4.11
CA GLY A 72 -23.68 35.23 3.89
C GLY A 72 -24.11 36.62 3.42
N THR A 73 -25.39 36.96 3.56
CA THR A 73 -25.96 38.26 3.13
C THR A 73 -25.81 39.37 4.19
N GLY A 74 -24.76 39.30 5.01
CA GLY A 74 -24.54 40.21 6.14
C GLY A 74 -24.10 41.62 5.73
N ALA A 75 -24.16 42.56 6.68
CA ALA A 75 -23.67 43.92 6.49
C ALA A 75 -22.15 43.94 6.29
N ILE A 76 -21.69 44.76 5.34
CA ILE A 76 -20.26 44.99 5.08
C ILE A 76 -19.74 45.97 6.15
N PRO A 77 -18.66 45.64 6.89
CA PRO A 77 -18.04 46.59 7.80
C PRO A 77 -17.57 47.85 7.07
N ALA A 78 -17.79 49.03 7.67
CA ALA A 78 -17.48 50.31 7.05
C ALA A 78 -15.98 50.53 6.77
N ASP A 79 -15.12 49.85 7.54
CA ASP A 79 -13.66 49.86 7.41
C ASP A 79 -13.12 48.74 6.50
N ALA A 80 -13.98 47.92 5.90
CA ALA A 80 -13.57 46.83 5.03
C ALA A 80 -13.15 47.32 3.64
N VAL A 81 -12.03 46.80 3.13
CA VAL A 81 -11.71 46.88 1.70
C VAL A 81 -12.68 45.97 0.95
N VAL A 82 -13.55 46.56 0.14
CA VAL A 82 -14.57 45.83 -0.63
C VAL A 82 -13.96 45.33 -1.93
N ILE A 83 -14.07 44.02 -2.16
CA ILE A 83 -13.67 43.35 -3.39
C ILE A 83 -14.94 42.83 -4.06
N ASP A 84 -15.20 43.26 -5.30
CA ASP A 84 -16.33 42.78 -6.09
C ASP A 84 -15.99 41.42 -6.72
N CYS A 85 -16.70 40.38 -6.28
CA CYS A 85 -16.57 39.00 -6.74
C CYS A 85 -17.78 38.57 -7.58
N ALA A 86 -18.49 39.49 -8.22
CA ALA A 86 -19.56 39.17 -9.16
C ALA A 86 -19.09 38.16 -10.23
N GLY A 87 -19.87 37.09 -10.38
CA GLY A 87 -19.56 35.99 -11.30
C GLY A 87 -18.38 35.11 -10.88
N LYS A 88 -17.87 35.25 -9.64
CA LYS A 88 -16.77 34.45 -9.08
C LYS A 88 -17.28 33.47 -8.04
N PHE A 89 -16.52 32.41 -7.83
CA PHE A 89 -16.76 31.44 -6.77
C PHE A 89 -15.71 31.55 -5.68
N ILE A 90 -16.11 31.32 -4.44
CA ILE A 90 -15.21 31.27 -3.28
C ILE A 90 -15.33 29.90 -2.62
N TYR A 91 -14.20 29.19 -2.50
CA TYR A 91 -14.10 27.85 -1.88
C TYR A 91 -13.15 27.89 -0.69
N PRO A 92 -13.23 26.99 0.31
CA PRO A 92 -12.13 26.78 1.24
C PRO A 92 -10.89 26.35 0.46
N SER A 93 -9.71 26.81 0.87
CA SER A 93 -8.47 26.26 0.31
C SER A 93 -8.31 24.80 0.73
N PHE A 94 -7.66 24.01 -0.10
CA PHE A 94 -7.48 22.59 0.15
C PHE A 94 -6.56 22.35 1.36
N VAL A 95 -6.79 21.23 2.02
CA VAL A 95 -6.00 20.75 3.15
C VAL A 95 -5.40 19.40 2.75
N ASP A 96 -4.06 19.32 2.68
CA ASP A 96 -3.39 18.03 2.47
C ASP A 96 -3.09 17.38 3.83
N ALA A 97 -3.43 16.10 3.97
CA ALA A 97 -3.20 15.32 5.18
C ALA A 97 -1.86 14.56 5.18
N TYR A 98 -1.06 14.65 4.12
CA TYR A 98 0.24 13.98 4.04
C TYR A 98 1.18 14.73 3.09
N SER A 99 2.33 15.20 3.59
CA SER A 99 3.31 15.97 2.82
C SER A 99 4.69 15.92 3.49
N ASP A 100 5.73 16.30 2.76
CA ASP A 100 7.08 16.56 3.26
C ASP A 100 7.45 18.07 3.21
N TYR A 101 6.50 18.95 2.89
CA TYR A 101 6.71 20.39 2.75
C TYR A 101 7.45 21.00 3.93
N GLY A 102 8.56 21.70 3.66
CA GLY A 102 9.31 22.43 4.67
C GLY A 102 10.09 21.55 5.65
N THR A 103 10.13 20.24 5.44
CA THR A 103 11.01 19.32 6.16
C THR A 103 12.25 19.02 5.32
N GLN A 104 13.37 18.72 5.97
CA GLN A 104 14.59 18.38 5.25
C GLN A 104 14.46 16.99 4.63
N ALA A 105 14.77 16.89 3.33
CA ALA A 105 14.86 15.60 2.66
C ALA A 105 15.86 14.70 3.38
N VAL A 106 15.40 13.51 3.75
CA VAL A 106 16.22 12.52 4.43
C VAL A 106 17.21 11.96 3.42
N LYS A 107 18.49 12.25 3.62
CA LYS A 107 19.55 11.62 2.84
C LYS A 107 19.64 10.16 3.24
N LYS A 108 19.10 9.25 2.41
CA LYS A 108 19.38 7.82 2.56
C LYS A 108 20.89 7.63 2.52
N SER A 109 21.45 6.99 3.55
CA SER A 109 22.86 6.66 3.57
C SER A 109 23.17 5.77 2.38
N ASN A 110 24.14 6.16 1.55
CA ASN A 110 24.71 5.30 0.52
C ASN A 110 25.54 4.22 1.22
N VAL A 111 24.89 3.26 1.87
CA VAL A 111 25.54 2.09 2.43
C VAL A 111 26.09 1.31 1.24
N SER A 112 27.41 1.39 1.08
CA SER A 112 28.11 0.65 0.05
C SER A 112 28.02 -0.84 0.38
N ARG A 113 28.06 -1.70 -0.65
CA ARG A 113 28.31 -3.14 -0.46
C ARG A 113 29.64 -3.41 0.27
N ARG A 114 30.53 -2.41 0.36
CA ARG A 114 31.81 -2.46 1.08
C ARG A 114 31.74 -2.04 2.56
N ASP A 115 30.62 -1.50 3.02
CA ASP A 115 30.52 -1.09 4.43
C ASP A 115 30.29 -2.31 5.34
N ASP A 116 30.89 -2.29 6.52
CA ASP A 116 30.74 -3.34 7.53
C ASP A 116 29.30 -3.39 8.08
N PRO A 117 28.79 -4.57 8.49
CA PRO A 117 27.47 -4.66 9.08
C PRO A 117 27.40 -3.91 10.42
N GLN A 118 26.27 -3.24 10.65
CA GLN A 118 25.97 -2.55 11.90
C GLN A 118 24.86 -3.29 12.66
N PHE A 119 25.25 -4.02 13.71
CA PHE A 119 24.29 -4.70 14.60
C PHE A 119 23.79 -3.79 15.74
N ILE A 120 24.62 -2.86 16.22
CA ILE A 120 24.31 -1.98 17.36
C ILE A 120 24.07 -0.55 16.86
N SER A 121 23.11 0.16 17.46
CA SER A 121 22.85 1.56 17.16
C SER A 121 24.09 2.42 17.44
N THR A 122 24.41 3.30 16.49
CA THR A 122 25.48 4.30 16.62
C THR A 122 24.95 5.67 17.01
N THR A 123 23.63 5.81 17.20
CA THR A 123 22.99 7.08 17.58
C THR A 123 23.44 7.48 18.98
N LYS A 124 24.09 8.64 19.10
CA LYS A 124 24.59 9.14 20.39
C LYS A 124 23.47 9.80 21.18
N GLY A 125 23.22 9.32 22.40
CA GLY A 125 22.23 9.90 23.31
C GLY A 125 21.40 8.81 24.00
N ALA A 126 20.42 9.24 24.78
CA ALA A 126 19.49 8.38 25.49
C ALA A 126 18.34 7.90 24.59
N TYR A 127 18.66 7.36 23.41
CA TYR A 127 17.69 6.93 22.40
C TYR A 127 17.47 5.41 22.45
N GLY A 128 16.43 4.95 21.75
CA GLY A 128 16.16 3.53 21.60
C GLY A 128 17.32 2.77 20.95
N TRP A 129 17.36 1.46 21.19
CA TRP A 129 18.42 0.58 20.69
C TRP A 129 18.40 0.40 19.15
N ASN A 130 17.28 0.73 18.50
CA ASN A 130 17.10 0.59 17.05
C ASN A 130 16.84 1.95 16.37
N GLN A 131 17.67 2.26 15.36
CA GLN A 131 17.67 3.50 14.58
C GLN A 131 16.44 3.70 13.68
N ALA A 132 15.65 2.65 13.44
CA ALA A 132 14.39 2.76 12.71
C ALA A 132 13.24 3.30 13.57
N ILE A 133 13.41 3.37 14.89
CA ILE A 133 12.41 3.91 15.83
C ILE A 133 12.81 5.34 16.19
N LYS A 134 12.24 6.32 15.48
CA LYS A 134 12.54 7.76 15.58
C LYS A 134 11.37 8.54 16.16
N SER A 135 10.71 7.98 17.17
CA SER A 135 9.51 8.54 17.82
C SER A 135 9.75 9.92 18.42
N GLU A 136 10.99 10.24 18.75
CA GLU A 136 11.45 11.53 19.28
C GLU A 136 11.44 12.69 18.27
N VAL A 137 11.33 12.41 16.97
CA VAL A 137 11.35 13.45 15.94
C VAL A 137 10.11 14.34 16.10
N ASN A 138 10.34 15.64 16.34
CA ASN A 138 9.29 16.65 16.36
C ASN A 138 9.33 17.47 15.06
N ALA A 139 8.39 17.23 14.14
CA ALA A 139 8.35 17.96 12.87
C ALA A 139 8.31 19.49 13.05
N ALA A 140 7.68 20.03 14.10
CA ALA A 140 7.66 21.46 14.33
C ALA A 140 9.06 22.05 14.63
N ALA A 141 9.96 21.26 15.21
CA ALA A 141 11.32 21.69 15.52
C ALA A 141 12.25 21.71 14.29
N VAL A 142 11.91 20.94 13.25
CA VAL A 142 12.69 20.83 12.00
C VAL A 142 12.00 21.46 10.79
N PHE A 143 10.81 22.05 11.00
CA PHE A 143 10.04 22.72 9.96
C PHE A 143 10.65 24.09 9.60
N SER A 144 10.70 24.37 8.31
CA SER A 144 11.09 25.67 7.76
C SER A 144 10.19 26.03 6.59
N THR A 145 9.83 27.32 6.48
CA THR A 145 9.01 27.76 5.35
C THR A 145 9.82 27.80 4.05
N ASP A 146 9.27 27.19 2.99
CA ASP A 146 9.81 27.30 1.63
C ASP A 146 8.78 28.02 0.75
N ALA A 147 9.13 29.23 0.30
CA ALA A 147 8.24 30.06 -0.51
C ALA A 147 8.01 29.50 -1.91
N ALA A 148 8.99 28.82 -2.51
CA ALA A 148 8.88 28.27 -3.86
C ALA A 148 7.95 27.06 -3.87
N THR A 149 8.16 26.13 -2.94
CA THR A 149 7.29 24.95 -2.78
C THR A 149 5.89 25.34 -2.28
N ALA A 150 5.77 26.34 -1.39
CA ALA A 150 4.46 26.86 -1.01
C ALA A 150 3.72 27.50 -2.19
N ALA A 151 4.42 28.18 -3.10
CA ALA A 151 3.80 28.76 -4.29
C ALA A 151 3.18 27.67 -5.19
N THR A 152 3.89 26.57 -5.45
CA THR A 152 3.36 25.46 -6.28
C THR A 152 2.15 24.78 -5.63
N LEU A 153 2.19 24.57 -4.31
CA LEU A 153 1.05 24.04 -3.55
C LEU A 153 -0.15 25.01 -3.57
N ARG A 154 0.08 26.31 -3.40
CA ARG A 154 -0.98 27.33 -3.49
C ARG A 154 -1.58 27.43 -4.88
N GLU A 155 -0.78 27.29 -5.94
CA GLU A 155 -1.23 27.20 -7.34
C GLU A 155 -2.14 25.99 -7.56
N ALA A 156 -1.87 24.86 -6.89
CA ALA A 156 -2.73 23.67 -6.94
C ALA A 156 -4.01 23.80 -6.08
N GLY A 157 -4.13 24.84 -5.26
CA GLY A 157 -5.30 25.16 -4.44
C GLY A 157 -5.16 24.88 -2.95
N PHE A 158 -4.00 24.39 -2.49
CA PHE A 158 -3.76 24.13 -1.07
C PHE A 158 -3.55 25.42 -0.28
N GLY A 159 -4.06 25.47 0.94
CA GLY A 159 -3.77 26.53 1.91
C GLY A 159 -3.18 25.99 3.21
N THR A 160 -3.27 24.69 3.45
CA THR A 160 -2.81 24.02 4.67
C THR A 160 -2.33 22.62 4.34
N VAL A 161 -1.24 22.19 4.97
CA VAL A 161 -0.66 20.86 4.79
C VAL A 161 -0.22 20.30 6.14
N LEU A 162 -0.42 19.00 6.35
CA LEU A 162 0.26 18.23 7.39
C LEU A 162 1.60 17.78 6.84
N THR A 163 2.69 18.17 7.48
CA THR A 163 4.04 17.83 7.06
C THR A 163 4.81 17.09 8.15
N HIS A 164 5.66 16.14 7.76
CA HIS A 164 6.48 15.34 8.66
C HIS A 164 7.73 14.82 7.96
N GLN A 165 8.69 14.38 8.77
CA GLN A 165 9.88 13.71 8.26
C GLN A 165 9.56 12.25 7.94
N GLN A 166 9.61 11.86 6.67
CA GLN A 166 9.27 10.51 6.21
C GLN A 166 10.44 9.52 6.39
N ASP A 167 10.83 9.22 7.64
CA ASP A 167 12.06 8.47 7.93
C ASP A 167 11.94 7.53 9.14
N GLY A 168 11.99 6.22 8.87
CA GLY A 168 11.91 5.17 9.88
C GLY A 168 10.53 4.50 9.96
N ILE A 169 10.46 3.45 10.78
CA ILE A 169 9.24 2.68 11.06
C ILE A 169 8.31 3.48 11.98
N ALA A 170 8.89 4.14 12.98
CA ALA A 170 8.22 5.16 13.79
C ALA A 170 8.89 6.50 13.52
N ARG A 171 8.13 7.49 13.04
CA ARG A 171 8.67 8.70 12.40
C ARG A 171 8.43 9.98 13.23
N GLY A 172 8.00 9.82 14.48
CA GLY A 172 7.70 10.92 15.38
C GLY A 172 6.39 11.62 15.06
N THR A 173 6.34 12.94 15.22
CA THR A 173 5.11 13.75 15.08
C THR A 173 5.06 14.53 13.78
N GLY A 174 3.88 14.65 13.17
CA GLY A 174 3.61 15.60 12.10
C GLY A 174 3.16 16.98 12.61
N VAL A 175 3.47 18.03 11.88
CA VAL A 175 3.10 19.43 12.16
C VAL A 175 2.10 19.93 11.13
N LEU A 176 1.01 20.56 11.57
CA LEU A 176 0.02 21.15 10.68
C LEU A 176 0.35 22.63 10.46
N VAL A 177 0.57 23.00 9.20
CA VAL A 177 1.04 24.34 8.82
C VAL A 177 0.17 24.94 7.72
N THR A 178 0.02 26.25 7.74
CA THR A 178 -0.51 26.99 6.59
C THR A 178 0.60 27.32 5.61
N LEU A 179 0.24 27.47 4.34
CA LEU A 179 1.14 27.94 3.29
C LEU A 179 1.24 29.47 3.27
N ALA A 180 1.25 30.12 4.43
CA ALA A 180 1.41 31.56 4.53
C ALA A 180 2.90 31.92 4.53
N ASP A 181 3.24 32.97 3.80
CA ASP A 181 4.56 33.59 3.87
C ASP A 181 4.71 34.31 5.22
N GLY A 182 5.86 34.12 5.85
CA GLY A 182 6.17 34.70 7.14
C GLY A 182 7.04 33.76 7.97
N ARG A 183 7.11 34.03 9.26
CA ARG A 183 7.87 33.19 10.20
C ARG A 183 7.13 31.89 10.50
N GLU A 184 7.89 30.82 10.71
CA GLU A 184 7.43 29.46 10.97
C GLU A 184 6.43 29.42 12.14
N ASN A 185 6.72 30.18 13.21
CA ASN A 185 5.86 30.26 14.40
C ASN A 185 4.47 30.86 14.13
N LYS A 186 4.26 31.52 12.99
CA LYS A 186 2.95 32.01 12.53
C LYS A 186 2.32 31.10 11.49
N ALA A 187 3.11 30.32 10.76
CA ALA A 187 2.62 29.33 9.81
C ALA A 187 2.10 28.06 10.49
N ILE A 188 2.71 27.64 11.60
CA ILE A 188 2.27 26.48 12.39
C ILE A 188 0.92 26.78 13.05
N ILE A 189 -0.06 25.92 12.81
CA ILE A 189 -1.39 25.99 13.44
C ILE A 189 -1.61 24.88 14.47
N LYS A 190 -0.87 23.77 14.36
CA LYS A 190 -0.84 22.71 15.37
C LYS A 190 0.54 22.07 15.39
N GLU A 191 1.25 22.23 16.50
CA GLU A 191 2.64 21.77 16.65
C GLU A 191 2.76 20.25 16.48
N LYS A 192 1.90 19.50 17.15
CA LYS A 192 1.79 18.04 17.06
C LYS A 192 0.37 17.68 16.60
N ALA A 193 0.22 17.41 15.31
CA ALA A 193 -1.07 17.14 14.69
C ALA A 193 -1.36 15.65 14.50
N SER A 194 -0.30 14.85 14.38
CA SER A 194 -0.37 13.39 14.19
C SER A 194 0.93 12.73 14.64
N THR A 195 0.94 11.41 14.74
CA THR A 195 2.14 10.59 14.77
C THR A 195 2.18 9.67 13.55
N GLN A 196 3.38 9.31 13.10
CA GLN A 196 3.61 8.79 11.75
C GLN A 196 4.36 7.46 11.81
N TYR A 197 3.91 6.49 11.02
CA TYR A 197 4.44 5.13 10.97
C TYR A 197 4.59 4.62 9.54
N SER A 198 5.45 3.63 9.34
CA SER A 198 5.51 2.82 8.12
C SER A 198 6.21 1.49 8.38
N PHE A 199 6.30 0.63 7.36
CA PHE A 199 7.15 -0.56 7.38
C PHE A 199 8.57 -0.31 6.83
N ASP A 200 8.93 0.92 6.45
CA ASP A 200 10.27 1.26 5.92
C ASP A 200 11.19 1.71 7.07
N LYS A 201 12.36 1.07 7.21
CA LYS A 201 13.36 1.47 8.22
C LYS A 201 14.04 2.82 7.95
N GLY A 202 13.75 3.44 6.81
CA GLY A 202 14.23 4.77 6.43
C GLY A 202 15.75 4.80 6.24
N SER A 203 16.38 5.79 6.87
CA SER A 203 17.82 6.02 6.86
C SER A 203 18.60 5.18 7.88
N SER A 204 17.94 4.27 8.59
CA SER A 204 18.62 3.35 9.53
C SER A 204 19.68 2.53 8.80
N THR A 205 20.93 2.65 9.25
CA THR A 205 22.07 1.85 8.75
C THR A 205 22.22 0.52 9.49
N GLN A 206 21.49 0.31 10.59
CA GLN A 206 21.46 -0.99 11.26
C GLN A 206 20.93 -2.08 10.33
N ASN A 207 21.53 -3.27 10.43
CA ASN A 207 21.09 -4.42 9.66
C ASN A 207 19.64 -4.77 10.01
N TYR A 208 19.32 -4.96 11.29
CA TYR A 208 17.97 -5.28 11.75
C TYR A 208 17.09 -4.02 11.82
N PRO A 209 15.87 -4.04 11.24
CA PRO A 209 15.29 -5.15 10.49
C PRO A 209 15.78 -5.17 9.03
N GLY A 210 15.94 -6.37 8.48
CA GLY A 210 16.29 -6.62 7.08
C GLY A 210 15.10 -7.05 6.21
N SER A 211 13.93 -7.27 6.82
CA SER A 211 12.73 -7.80 6.18
C SER A 211 11.44 -7.07 6.63
N LEU A 212 10.34 -7.29 5.90
CA LEU A 212 9.01 -6.84 6.33
C LEU A 212 8.62 -7.44 7.69
N MET A 213 8.78 -8.76 7.87
CA MET A 213 8.43 -9.44 9.11
C MET A 213 9.26 -8.95 10.30
N GLY A 214 10.54 -8.62 10.09
CA GLY A 214 11.38 -7.97 11.09
C GLY A 214 10.90 -6.56 11.43
N SER A 215 10.43 -5.79 10.44
CA SER A 215 9.87 -4.45 10.68
C SER A 215 8.58 -4.53 11.51
N ILE A 216 7.71 -5.50 11.22
CA ILE A 216 6.50 -5.79 11.99
C ILE A 216 6.85 -6.23 13.42
N ALA A 217 7.81 -7.14 13.57
CA ALA A 217 8.24 -7.63 14.88
C ALA A 217 8.87 -6.53 15.72
N LEU A 218 9.73 -5.69 15.13
CA LEU A 218 10.31 -4.52 15.81
C LEU A 218 9.23 -3.54 16.28
N LEU A 219 8.24 -3.25 15.42
CA LEU A 219 7.13 -2.38 15.79
C LEU A 219 6.31 -2.97 16.96
N ARG A 220 5.97 -4.27 16.87
CA ARG A 220 5.25 -5.00 17.92
C ARG A 220 6.03 -5.02 19.23
N GLN A 221 7.33 -5.26 19.18
CA GLN A 221 8.22 -5.21 20.34
C GLN A 221 8.26 -3.78 20.91
N THR A 222 8.36 -2.75 20.07
CA THR A 222 8.35 -1.34 20.50
C THR A 222 7.09 -0.96 21.29
N TYR A 223 5.91 -1.47 20.89
CA TYR A 223 4.69 -1.29 21.68
C TYR A 223 4.81 -1.88 23.10
N LEU A 224 5.34 -3.10 23.22
CA LEU A 224 5.55 -3.77 24.50
C LEU A 224 6.61 -3.04 25.36
N ASP A 225 7.70 -2.60 24.73
CA ASP A 225 8.78 -1.85 25.36
C ASP A 225 8.26 -0.51 25.91
N ALA A 226 7.45 0.20 25.13
CA ALA A 226 6.86 1.45 25.53
C ALA A 226 5.86 1.29 26.69
N GLN A 227 5.04 0.23 26.68
CA GLN A 227 4.15 -0.11 27.79
C GLN A 227 4.93 -0.42 29.07
N TRP A 228 6.01 -1.21 28.96
CA TRP A 228 6.90 -1.48 30.08
C TRP A 228 7.54 -0.19 30.62
N TYR A 229 8.15 0.61 29.75
CA TYR A 229 8.82 1.86 30.09
C TYR A 229 7.87 2.85 30.77
N ARG A 230 6.62 2.97 30.30
CA ARG A 230 5.61 3.84 30.91
C ARG A 230 5.35 3.52 32.38
N SER A 231 5.44 2.25 32.75
CA SER A 231 5.20 1.79 34.12
C SER A 231 6.45 1.81 35.00
N ARG A 232 7.66 1.74 34.42
CA ARG A 232 8.93 1.43 35.09
C ARG A 232 10.13 2.16 34.48
N PRO A 233 10.08 3.48 34.27
CA PRO A 233 11.17 4.20 33.62
C PRO A 233 12.51 4.08 34.39
N GLU A 234 12.47 3.91 35.71
CA GLU A 234 13.65 3.74 36.55
C GLU A 234 14.42 2.44 36.32
N LYS A 235 13.76 1.38 35.79
CA LYS A 235 14.41 0.10 35.50
C LYS A 235 15.20 0.12 34.19
N GLU A 236 14.81 0.96 33.25
CA GLU A 236 15.45 1.11 31.93
C GLU A 236 16.46 2.27 31.89
N GLY A 237 16.31 3.26 32.77
CA GLY A 237 16.97 4.55 32.65
C GLY A 237 16.28 5.45 31.60
N VAL A 238 16.74 6.69 31.43
CA VAL A 238 16.09 7.63 30.49
C VAL A 238 16.13 7.08 29.07
N ASN A 239 14.97 6.97 28.41
CA ASN A 239 14.85 6.58 27.01
C ASN A 239 13.91 7.56 26.28
N LEU A 240 14.51 8.47 25.51
CA LEU A 240 13.81 9.55 24.79
C LEU A 240 12.89 9.02 23.69
N SER A 241 13.26 7.92 23.02
CA SER A 241 12.44 7.32 21.97
C SER A 241 11.16 6.68 22.53
N LEU A 242 11.27 5.90 23.62
CA LEU A 242 10.10 5.29 24.27
C LEU A 242 9.25 6.31 25.03
N GLN A 243 9.87 7.35 25.60
CA GLN A 243 9.13 8.47 26.20
C GLN A 243 8.29 9.18 25.13
N ALA A 244 8.91 9.59 24.02
CA ALA A 244 8.22 10.27 22.95
C ALA A 244 7.13 9.39 22.32
N TRP A 245 7.39 8.09 22.15
CA TRP A 245 6.37 7.12 21.71
C TRP A 245 5.11 7.20 22.58
N ASN A 246 5.28 7.11 23.91
CA ASN A 246 4.18 7.15 24.87
C ASN A 246 3.44 8.50 24.86
N ASP A 247 4.17 9.61 24.77
CA ASP A 247 3.60 10.96 24.74
C ASP A 247 2.76 11.19 23.48
N ASN A 248 3.13 10.56 22.36
CA ASN A 248 2.49 10.75 21.06
C ASN A 248 1.23 9.89 20.85
N GLN A 249 0.96 8.88 21.69
CA GLN A 249 -0.12 7.90 21.46
C GLN A 249 -1.54 8.50 21.36
N SER A 250 -1.78 9.67 21.96
CA SER A 250 -3.08 10.36 21.93
C SER A 250 -3.37 11.09 20.61
N LEU A 251 -2.34 11.28 19.78
CA LEU A 251 -2.44 11.95 18.49
C LEU A 251 -3.10 11.01 17.46
N PRO A 252 -3.77 11.55 16.42
CA PRO A 252 -4.10 10.77 15.23
C PRO A 252 -2.86 10.03 14.70
N GLN A 253 -2.99 8.73 14.46
CA GLN A 253 -1.89 7.86 14.07
C GLN A 253 -2.00 7.54 12.58
N ILE A 254 -1.05 8.01 11.76
CA ILE A 254 -1.04 7.80 10.32
C ILE A 254 0.01 6.73 9.98
N PHE A 255 -0.38 5.72 9.21
CA PHE A 255 0.47 4.62 8.79
C PHE A 255 0.58 4.62 7.26
N GLU A 256 1.77 4.83 6.74
CA GLU A 256 2.06 4.72 5.30
C GLU A 256 2.29 3.25 4.90
N VAL A 257 1.57 2.84 3.86
CA VAL A 257 1.62 1.48 3.32
C VAL A 257 1.99 1.48 1.85
N ASN A 258 2.59 0.39 1.38
CA ASN A 258 3.03 0.25 -0.01
C ASN A 258 2.02 -0.51 -0.89
N ASP A 259 1.11 -1.27 -0.29
CA ASP A 259 0.02 -1.96 -0.97
C ASP A 259 -1.19 -2.19 -0.05
N LYS A 260 -2.28 -2.66 -0.65
CA LYS A 260 -3.51 -3.08 0.02
C LYS A 260 -3.29 -4.14 1.11
N TRP A 261 -2.26 -4.98 1.01
CA TRP A 261 -1.98 -6.01 2.01
C TRP A 261 -1.29 -5.41 3.24
N ASP A 262 -0.43 -4.42 3.03
CA ASP A 262 0.17 -3.62 4.08
C ASP A 262 -0.88 -2.81 4.85
N ALA A 263 -1.93 -2.31 4.19
CA ALA A 263 -3.07 -1.70 4.87
C ALA A 263 -3.67 -2.65 5.92
N LEU A 264 -3.90 -3.92 5.56
CA LEU A 264 -4.44 -4.93 6.46
C LEU A 264 -3.42 -5.41 7.50
N ARG A 265 -2.13 -5.44 7.18
CA ARG A 265 -1.06 -5.72 8.16
C ARG A 265 -0.97 -4.64 9.23
N ALA A 266 -1.03 -3.37 8.81
CA ALA A 266 -1.04 -2.24 9.73
C ALA A 266 -2.29 -2.26 10.63
N ASP A 267 -3.47 -2.49 10.05
CA ASP A 267 -4.74 -2.63 10.77
C ASP A 267 -4.67 -3.73 11.83
N LYS A 268 -4.18 -4.92 11.46
CA LYS A 268 -4.02 -6.04 12.39
C LYS A 268 -3.09 -5.71 13.57
N ILE A 269 -1.96 -5.03 13.32
CA ILE A 269 -1.09 -4.57 14.41
C ILE A 269 -1.83 -3.54 15.27
N GLY A 270 -2.62 -2.67 14.65
CA GLY A 270 -3.49 -1.73 15.34
C GLY A 270 -4.45 -2.44 16.30
N ASP A 271 -5.17 -3.44 15.82
CA ASP A 271 -6.07 -4.29 16.61
C ASP A 271 -5.36 -4.98 17.78
N GLU A 272 -4.13 -5.49 17.58
CA GLU A 272 -3.33 -6.11 18.64
C GLU A 272 -3.06 -5.16 19.83
N PHE A 273 -2.96 -3.85 19.58
CA PHE A 273 -2.62 -2.84 20.58
C PHE A 273 -3.73 -1.83 20.85
N GLY A 274 -4.93 -2.01 20.28
CA GLY A 274 -6.08 -1.11 20.47
C GLY A 274 -5.92 0.25 19.80
N VAL A 275 -5.22 0.31 18.66
CA VAL A 275 -4.96 1.51 17.87
C VAL A 275 -5.69 1.43 16.54
N GLN A 276 -6.55 2.43 16.26
CA GLN A 276 -7.10 2.59 14.91
C GLN A 276 -6.19 3.51 14.10
N TYR A 277 -5.39 2.92 13.21
CA TYR A 277 -4.59 3.71 12.28
C TYR A 277 -5.43 4.38 11.21
N ILE A 278 -4.96 5.54 10.78
CA ILE A 278 -5.32 6.19 9.54
C ILE A 278 -4.33 5.70 8.48
N ILE A 279 -4.82 5.06 7.42
CA ILE A 279 -3.95 4.45 6.42
C ILE A 279 -3.68 5.46 5.30
N ARG A 280 -2.41 5.84 5.10
CA ARG A 280 -1.99 6.48 3.84
C ARG A 280 -1.82 5.36 2.82
N ALA A 281 -2.83 5.23 1.96
CA ALA A 281 -2.99 4.20 0.94
C ALA A 281 -1.92 4.28 -0.15
N SER A 282 -1.70 3.20 -0.87
CA SER A 282 -0.77 3.19 -2.02
C SER A 282 -1.46 3.41 -3.37
N GLY A 283 -2.79 3.30 -3.43
CA GLY A 283 -3.58 3.52 -4.64
C GLY A 283 -4.07 2.24 -5.32
N ASN A 284 -4.08 1.11 -4.60
CA ASN A 284 -4.52 -0.20 -5.10
C ASN A 284 -5.54 -0.91 -4.19
N GLU A 285 -6.04 -0.22 -3.17
CA GLU A 285 -6.95 -0.73 -2.14
C GLU A 285 -8.34 -1.06 -2.71
N TYR A 286 -8.74 -0.41 -3.81
CA TYR A 286 -9.98 -0.73 -4.53
C TYR A 286 -10.07 -2.20 -5.01
N GLN A 287 -8.94 -2.90 -5.08
CA GLN A 287 -8.90 -4.32 -5.45
C GLN A 287 -9.55 -5.21 -4.38
N ARG A 288 -9.62 -4.75 -3.12
CA ARG A 288 -10.06 -5.49 -1.92
C ARG A 288 -10.97 -4.64 -1.01
N ILE A 289 -11.97 -3.97 -1.61
CA ILE A 289 -12.95 -3.13 -0.90
C ILE A 289 -13.63 -3.85 0.29
N PRO A 290 -14.07 -5.13 0.19
CA PRO A 290 -14.66 -5.82 1.35
C PRO A 290 -13.75 -5.83 2.57
N GLU A 291 -12.45 -6.05 2.36
CA GLU A 291 -11.44 -6.05 3.42
C GLU A 291 -11.17 -4.63 3.94
N MET A 292 -11.15 -3.61 3.07
CA MET A 292 -11.03 -2.20 3.48
C MET A 292 -12.24 -1.71 4.29
N ILE A 293 -13.43 -2.26 4.07
CA ILE A 293 -14.60 -2.01 4.92
C ILE A 293 -14.41 -2.66 6.29
N ALA A 294 -13.90 -3.89 6.32
CA ALA A 294 -13.74 -4.68 7.54
C ALA A 294 -12.73 -4.05 8.52
N SER A 295 -11.68 -3.38 8.02
CA SER A 295 -10.69 -2.68 8.84
C SER A 295 -11.25 -1.47 9.60
N LYS A 296 -12.37 -0.89 9.12
CA LYS A 296 -12.97 0.34 9.66
C LYS A 296 -12.01 1.54 9.70
N ALA A 297 -10.86 1.43 9.04
CA ALA A 297 -9.87 2.48 9.01
C ALA A 297 -10.37 3.68 8.19
N SER A 298 -9.77 4.84 8.46
CA SER A 298 -9.90 6.01 7.59
C SER A 298 -8.68 6.10 6.68
N PHE A 299 -8.87 6.54 5.44
CA PHE A 299 -7.83 6.47 4.41
C PHE A 299 -7.43 7.85 3.87
N ILE A 300 -6.14 8.01 3.59
CA ILE A 300 -5.58 9.13 2.83
C ILE A 300 -5.23 8.55 1.45
N LEU A 301 -6.05 8.86 0.44
CA LEU A 301 -5.94 8.30 -0.91
C LEU A 301 -5.06 9.17 -1.81
N PRO A 302 -3.99 8.62 -2.41
CA PRO A 302 -3.24 9.34 -3.43
C PRO A 302 -4.04 9.45 -4.72
N VAL A 303 -3.84 10.53 -5.46
CA VAL A 303 -4.37 10.69 -6.84
C VAL A 303 -3.27 10.62 -7.91
N SER A 304 -2.13 10.04 -7.54
CA SER A 304 -1.00 9.74 -8.43
C SER A 304 -1.27 8.47 -9.25
N PHE A 305 -2.23 8.56 -10.18
CA PHE A 305 -2.62 7.41 -10.98
C PHE A 305 -1.52 6.98 -11.97
N PRO A 306 -1.36 5.66 -12.22
CA PRO A 306 -0.47 5.13 -13.25
C PRO A 306 -0.71 5.74 -14.63
N LEU A 307 0.39 5.94 -15.39
CA LEU A 307 0.34 6.35 -16.78
C LEU A 307 0.03 5.16 -17.71
N PRO A 308 -0.57 5.39 -18.90
CA PRO A 308 -0.71 4.35 -19.91
C PRO A 308 0.66 3.79 -20.27
N ILE A 309 0.73 2.47 -20.41
CA ILE A 309 1.96 1.75 -20.76
C ILE A 309 2.11 1.79 -22.28
N ASP A 310 3.31 2.07 -22.75
CA ASP A 310 3.64 2.04 -24.16
C ASP A 310 3.70 0.59 -24.65
N VAL A 311 2.70 0.21 -25.43
CA VAL A 311 2.48 -1.15 -25.95
C VAL A 311 2.40 -1.16 -27.48
N GLU A 312 3.04 -0.17 -28.12
CA GLU A 312 3.14 -0.13 -29.59
C GLU A 312 3.97 -1.28 -30.16
N ASP A 313 5.04 -1.67 -29.46
CA ASP A 313 5.82 -2.85 -29.80
C ASP A 313 5.19 -4.12 -29.18
N PRO A 314 4.79 -5.11 -29.99
CA PRO A 314 4.28 -6.37 -29.48
C PRO A 314 5.25 -7.14 -28.57
N GLU A 315 6.57 -7.02 -28.76
CA GLU A 315 7.55 -7.69 -27.91
C GLU A 315 7.61 -7.05 -26.52
N ASP A 316 7.64 -5.73 -26.45
CA ASP A 316 7.55 -4.97 -25.19
C ASP A 316 6.23 -5.28 -24.46
N ALA A 317 5.11 -5.34 -25.20
CA ALA A 317 3.79 -5.61 -24.64
C ALA A 317 3.66 -7.01 -24.00
N ARG A 318 4.53 -7.96 -24.34
CA ARG A 318 4.55 -9.31 -23.73
C ARG A 318 5.08 -9.30 -22.30
N PHE A 319 5.97 -8.35 -21.96
CA PHE A 319 6.57 -8.25 -20.64
C PHE A 319 5.66 -7.59 -19.60
N VAL A 320 4.71 -6.75 -20.05
CA VAL A 320 3.77 -6.04 -19.19
C VAL A 320 2.74 -7.01 -18.63
N ALA A 321 2.57 -7.08 -17.31
CA ALA A 321 1.59 -7.98 -16.70
C ALA A 321 0.14 -7.51 -16.92
N LEU A 322 -0.82 -8.45 -16.96
CA LEU A 322 -2.24 -8.07 -17.10
C LEU A 322 -2.73 -7.25 -15.89
N SER A 323 -2.21 -7.57 -14.69
CA SER A 323 -2.48 -6.85 -13.45
C SER A 323 -2.10 -5.37 -13.57
N GLU A 324 -0.94 -5.04 -14.14
CA GLU A 324 -0.50 -3.66 -14.36
C GLU A 324 -1.38 -2.92 -15.37
N MET A 325 -1.74 -3.58 -16.48
CA MET A 325 -2.64 -2.99 -17.48
C MET A 325 -4.02 -2.69 -16.89
N LYS A 326 -4.54 -3.59 -16.05
CA LYS A 326 -5.81 -3.38 -15.34
C LYS A 326 -5.67 -2.30 -14.28
N HIS A 327 -4.56 -2.27 -13.54
CA HIS A 327 -4.31 -1.26 -12.53
C HIS A 327 -4.29 0.15 -13.15
N TRP A 328 -3.66 0.30 -14.31
CA TRP A 328 -3.72 1.53 -15.11
C TRP A 328 -5.16 1.98 -15.40
N GLU A 329 -6.00 1.06 -15.85
CA GLU A 329 -7.40 1.37 -16.19
C GLU A 329 -8.22 1.73 -14.95
N MET A 330 -8.04 1.01 -13.84
CA MET A 330 -8.97 0.98 -12.72
C MET A 330 -8.56 1.90 -11.55
N ALA A 331 -7.27 2.23 -11.37
CA ALA A 331 -6.82 3.08 -10.25
C ALA A 331 -7.59 4.42 -10.12
N PRO A 332 -7.96 5.13 -11.19
CA PRO A 332 -8.76 6.35 -11.07
C PRO A 332 -10.15 6.16 -10.44
N SER A 333 -10.69 4.94 -10.42
CA SER A 333 -11.99 4.63 -9.80
C SER A 333 -11.93 4.45 -8.28
N GLU A 334 -10.74 4.42 -7.68
CA GLU A 334 -10.60 4.13 -6.26
C GLU A 334 -11.36 5.09 -5.33
N PRO A 335 -11.27 6.43 -5.48
CA PRO A 335 -12.06 7.32 -4.63
C PRO A 335 -13.57 7.10 -4.76
N ALA A 336 -14.04 6.73 -5.96
CA ALA A 336 -15.45 6.40 -6.20
C ALA A 336 -15.85 5.09 -5.52
N ALA A 337 -14.96 4.09 -5.54
CA ALA A 337 -15.17 2.81 -4.87
C ALA A 337 -15.29 3.00 -3.34
N PHE A 338 -14.43 3.86 -2.76
CA PHE A 338 -14.48 4.22 -1.35
C PHE A 338 -15.75 5.01 -0.98
N GLU A 339 -16.15 5.97 -1.81
CA GLU A 339 -17.42 6.70 -1.64
C GLU A 339 -18.61 5.74 -1.63
N LYS A 340 -18.71 4.85 -2.63
CA LYS A 340 -19.79 3.87 -2.75
C LYS A 340 -19.83 2.88 -1.58
N ALA A 341 -18.66 2.53 -1.05
CA ALA A 341 -18.51 1.65 0.11
C ALA A 341 -18.73 2.36 1.45
N ASN A 342 -18.91 3.69 1.46
CA ASN A 342 -18.98 4.53 2.67
C ASN A 342 -17.73 4.43 3.57
N ILE A 343 -16.55 4.21 2.97
CA ILE A 343 -15.29 4.22 3.70
C ILE A 343 -14.87 5.68 3.91
N PRO A 344 -14.51 6.13 5.13
CA PRO A 344 -14.02 7.48 5.35
C PRO A 344 -12.67 7.70 4.66
N PHE A 345 -12.59 8.73 3.81
CA PHE A 345 -11.33 9.09 3.16
C PHE A 345 -11.15 10.59 2.94
N CYS A 346 -9.89 11.00 2.80
CA CYS A 346 -9.47 12.25 2.18
C CYS A 346 -8.49 11.98 1.03
N ILE A 347 -8.20 13.00 0.23
CA ILE A 347 -7.31 12.92 -0.94
C ILE A 347 -6.01 13.70 -0.67
N THR A 348 -4.86 13.15 -1.10
CA THR A 348 -3.54 13.79 -0.98
C THR A 348 -2.90 14.02 -2.35
N ALA A 349 -2.07 15.06 -2.47
CA ALA A 349 -1.20 15.28 -3.62
C ALA A 349 0.10 14.46 -3.57
N ASP A 350 0.39 13.82 -2.45
CA ASP A 350 1.55 12.95 -2.29
C ASP A 350 1.61 11.85 -3.37
N GLY A 351 2.82 11.54 -3.82
CA GLY A 351 3.08 10.63 -4.94
C GLY A 351 2.99 11.27 -6.34
N LEU A 352 2.45 12.48 -6.50
CA LEU A 352 2.47 13.19 -7.78
C LEU A 352 3.88 13.70 -8.12
N LYS A 353 4.33 13.47 -9.35
CA LYS A 353 5.60 14.05 -9.86
C LYS A 353 5.54 15.58 -9.98
N ASP A 354 4.35 16.11 -10.26
CA ASP A 354 4.07 17.55 -10.33
C ASP A 354 2.72 17.83 -9.68
N VAL A 355 2.73 18.57 -8.58
CA VAL A 355 1.52 18.92 -7.82
C VAL A 355 0.51 19.71 -8.65
N LYS A 356 0.92 20.35 -9.74
CA LYS A 356 0.01 21.05 -10.67
C LYS A 356 -1.00 20.10 -11.34
N GLN A 357 -0.69 18.81 -11.37
CA GLN A 357 -1.58 17.78 -11.88
C GLN A 357 -2.72 17.42 -10.92
N PHE A 358 -2.65 17.85 -9.65
CA PHE A 358 -3.58 17.47 -8.59
C PHE A 358 -5.07 17.61 -9.00
N LEU A 359 -5.48 18.80 -9.42
CA LEU A 359 -6.87 19.04 -9.86
C LEU A 359 -7.24 18.23 -11.11
N ALA A 360 -6.30 17.98 -12.01
CA ALA A 360 -6.55 17.13 -13.18
C ALA A 360 -6.80 15.67 -12.76
N SER A 361 -6.04 15.17 -11.78
CA SER A 361 -6.25 13.84 -11.23
C SER A 361 -7.56 13.74 -10.43
N VAL A 362 -7.91 14.74 -9.62
CA VAL A 362 -9.22 14.76 -8.93
C VAL A 362 -10.37 14.77 -9.93
N ARG A 363 -10.27 15.55 -11.01
CA ARG A 363 -11.24 15.50 -12.13
C ARG A 363 -11.31 14.13 -12.79
N LYS A 364 -10.17 13.46 -12.95
CA LYS A 364 -10.13 12.07 -13.46
C LYS A 364 -10.86 11.12 -12.51
N ALA A 365 -10.71 11.25 -11.19
CA ALA A 365 -11.49 10.45 -10.25
C ALA A 365 -13.01 10.72 -10.35
N ILE A 366 -13.41 11.97 -10.59
CA ILE A 366 -14.82 12.34 -10.83
C ILE A 366 -15.35 11.72 -12.13
N GLU A 367 -14.56 11.76 -13.21
CA GLU A 367 -14.88 11.07 -14.47
C GLU A 367 -15.06 9.55 -14.29
N TYR A 368 -14.39 8.97 -13.29
CA TYR A 368 -14.48 7.57 -12.92
C TYR A 368 -15.47 7.28 -11.78
N GLY A 369 -16.30 8.26 -11.40
CA GLY A 369 -17.49 8.06 -10.59
C GLY A 369 -17.50 8.66 -9.19
N LEU A 370 -16.44 9.36 -8.78
CA LEU A 370 -16.44 10.14 -7.54
C LEU A 370 -17.38 11.34 -7.71
N THR A 371 -18.26 11.60 -6.74
CA THR A 371 -19.11 12.79 -6.83
C THR A 371 -18.32 14.07 -6.56
N GLU A 372 -18.66 15.19 -7.22
CA GLU A 372 -18.01 16.48 -6.96
C GLU A 372 -18.14 16.92 -5.49
N GLN A 373 -19.29 16.63 -4.87
CA GLN A 373 -19.52 16.94 -3.47
C GLN A 373 -18.53 16.18 -2.57
N LYS A 374 -18.35 14.88 -2.81
CA LYS A 374 -17.40 14.08 -2.05
C LYS A 374 -15.95 14.44 -2.37
N ALA A 375 -15.63 14.75 -3.63
CA ALA A 375 -14.33 15.26 -4.03
C ALA A 375 -13.96 16.54 -3.26
N LEU A 376 -14.89 17.50 -3.15
CA LEU A 376 -14.65 18.74 -2.39
C LEU A 376 -14.47 18.47 -0.90
N ASP A 377 -15.32 17.62 -0.30
CA ASP A 377 -15.19 17.20 1.11
C ASP A 377 -13.82 16.55 1.37
N ALA A 378 -13.40 15.63 0.49
CA ALA A 378 -12.16 14.87 0.59
C ALA A 378 -10.89 15.72 0.50
N VAL A 379 -10.95 16.92 -0.08
CA VAL A 379 -9.80 17.85 -0.15
C VAL A 379 -9.93 19.04 0.81
N THR A 380 -11.01 19.13 1.61
CA THR A 380 -11.24 20.26 2.53
C THR A 380 -11.58 19.80 3.95
N LEU A 381 -12.84 19.46 4.23
CA LEU A 381 -13.34 19.21 5.57
C LEU A 381 -12.94 17.84 6.11
N ALA A 382 -12.93 16.80 5.26
CA ALA A 382 -12.52 15.45 5.67
C ALA A 382 -11.09 15.39 6.23
N PRO A 383 -10.04 15.90 5.54
CA PRO A 383 -8.69 15.92 6.10
C PRO A 383 -8.58 16.81 7.36
N ALA A 384 -9.31 17.93 7.42
CA ALA A 384 -9.34 18.77 8.62
C ALA A 384 -9.90 18.02 9.84
N LYS A 385 -11.00 17.28 9.69
CA LYS A 385 -11.59 16.43 10.75
C LYS A 385 -10.66 15.30 11.16
N LEU A 386 -10.05 14.65 10.17
CA LEU A 386 -9.13 13.53 10.38
C LEU A 386 -7.95 13.94 11.29
N LEU A 387 -7.48 15.18 11.13
CA LEU A 387 -6.38 15.77 11.90
C LEU A 387 -6.82 16.51 13.16
N LYS A 388 -8.13 16.51 13.47
CA LYS A 388 -8.74 17.28 14.57
C LYS A 388 -8.35 18.75 14.50
N ALA A 389 -8.63 19.38 13.35
CA ALA A 389 -8.33 20.77 13.00
C ALA A 389 -9.48 21.47 12.26
N GLU A 390 -10.67 20.87 12.25
CA GLU A 390 -11.88 21.38 11.60
C GLU A 390 -12.41 22.67 12.22
N ASP A 391 -11.96 23.03 13.42
CA ASP A 391 -12.22 24.30 14.10
C ASP A 391 -11.35 25.45 13.54
N GLN A 392 -10.26 25.13 12.84
CA GLN A 392 -9.34 26.11 12.24
C GLN A 392 -9.48 26.21 10.71
N VAL A 393 -9.65 25.09 10.01
CA VAL A 393 -9.60 25.01 8.53
C VAL A 393 -10.66 24.07 7.92
N GLY A 394 -10.68 23.95 6.59
CA GLY A 394 -11.52 22.99 5.85
C GLY A 394 -12.94 23.48 5.50
N SER A 395 -13.32 24.70 5.88
CA SER A 395 -14.62 25.31 5.56
C SER A 395 -14.59 26.82 5.79
N LEU A 396 -15.61 27.54 5.31
CA LEU A 396 -15.74 29.00 5.44
C LEU A 396 -16.67 29.42 6.58
N ASP A 397 -16.61 28.73 7.72
CA ASP A 397 -17.35 29.12 8.94
C ASP A 397 -16.68 30.29 9.67
N ALA A 398 -17.48 31.07 10.40
CA ALA A 398 -16.98 32.14 11.25
C ALA A 398 -16.01 31.60 12.33
N GLY A 399 -14.95 32.35 12.62
CA GLY A 399 -13.90 32.01 13.58
C GLY A 399 -12.71 31.24 12.98
N LYS A 400 -12.91 30.54 11.85
CA LYS A 400 -11.86 29.78 11.16
C LYS A 400 -10.83 30.70 10.50
N LEU A 401 -9.66 30.17 10.19
CA LEU A 401 -8.65 30.88 9.42
C LEU A 401 -9.20 31.22 8.04
N ALA A 402 -8.87 32.42 7.56
CA ALA A 402 -9.25 32.89 6.23
C ALA A 402 -8.37 32.24 5.16
N ASN A 403 -8.60 30.93 4.94
CA ASN A 403 -7.97 30.10 3.93
C ASN A 403 -8.98 29.77 2.83
N PHE A 404 -8.95 30.49 1.70
CA PHE A 404 -9.94 30.32 0.63
C PHE A 404 -9.39 30.62 -0.77
N LEU A 405 -10.01 29.99 -1.77
CA LEU A 405 -9.73 30.19 -3.19
C LEU A 405 -10.78 31.13 -3.78
N ILE A 406 -10.38 31.95 -4.74
CA ILE A 406 -11.30 32.68 -5.62
C ILE A 406 -11.12 32.17 -7.04
N THR A 407 -12.19 31.68 -7.66
CA THR A 407 -12.14 31.03 -8.98
C THR A 407 -13.14 31.64 -9.96
N SER A 408 -12.94 31.35 -11.25
CA SER A 408 -13.83 31.76 -12.34
C SER A 408 -15.15 30.99 -12.42
N GLY A 409 -15.27 29.87 -11.71
CA GLY A 409 -16.37 28.93 -11.85
C GLY A 409 -16.26 27.76 -10.88
N ASN A 410 -16.97 26.67 -11.18
CA ASN A 410 -16.84 25.40 -10.45
C ASN A 410 -15.38 24.92 -10.49
N ILE A 411 -14.78 24.67 -9.32
CA ILE A 411 -13.36 24.30 -9.19
C ILE A 411 -12.99 23.01 -9.97
N PHE A 412 -13.93 22.11 -10.19
CA PHE A 412 -13.71 20.86 -10.93
C PHE A 412 -13.99 20.96 -12.42
N ASN A 413 -14.38 22.12 -12.95
CA ASN A 413 -14.44 22.32 -14.40
C ASN A 413 -13.02 22.47 -14.96
N GLU A 414 -12.74 21.79 -16.08
CA GLU A 414 -11.41 21.75 -16.72
C GLU A 414 -10.87 23.15 -17.10
N ASN A 415 -11.77 24.08 -17.42
CA ASN A 415 -11.44 25.45 -17.84
C ASN A 415 -11.47 26.47 -16.68
N THR A 416 -11.72 26.04 -15.44
CA THR A 416 -11.77 26.95 -14.30
C THR A 416 -10.38 27.45 -13.94
N VAL A 417 -10.29 28.76 -13.73
CA VAL A 417 -9.07 29.46 -13.34
C VAL A 417 -9.13 29.76 -11.85
N ILE A 418 -8.08 29.40 -11.11
CA ILE A 418 -7.84 29.91 -9.76
C ILE A 418 -7.19 31.28 -9.91
N TYR A 419 -7.89 32.34 -9.49
CA TYR A 419 -7.36 33.71 -9.55
C TYR A 419 -6.42 33.99 -8.38
N GLN A 420 -6.90 33.65 -7.18
CA GLN A 420 -6.25 33.98 -5.92
C GLN A 420 -6.42 32.81 -4.94
N ASN A 421 -5.39 32.59 -4.13
CA ASN A 421 -5.45 31.75 -2.95
C ASN A 421 -5.15 32.64 -1.75
N TRP A 422 -6.10 32.76 -0.83
CA TRP A 422 -5.92 33.53 0.39
C TRP A 422 -5.54 32.57 1.49
N VAL A 423 -4.44 32.87 2.21
CA VAL A 423 -3.97 32.05 3.33
C VAL A 423 -3.76 32.96 4.53
N GLN A 424 -4.41 32.64 5.64
CA GLN A 424 -4.49 33.50 6.83
C GLN A 424 -4.93 34.94 6.49
N GLY A 425 -5.84 35.09 5.53
CA GLY A 425 -6.32 36.39 5.05
C GLY A 425 -5.28 37.24 4.31
N LYS A 426 -4.13 36.67 3.94
CA LYS A 426 -3.19 37.28 2.99
C LYS A 426 -3.45 36.77 1.59
N LYS A 427 -3.46 37.67 0.61
CA LYS A 427 -3.67 37.37 -0.80
C LYS A 427 -2.41 36.80 -1.45
N TYR A 428 -2.55 35.65 -2.12
CA TYR A 428 -1.57 35.12 -3.08
C TYR A 428 -2.17 35.11 -4.48
N SER A 429 -1.60 35.91 -5.38
CA SER A 429 -2.04 36.00 -6.77
C SER A 429 -1.53 34.80 -7.57
N ILE A 430 -2.45 34.08 -8.23
CA ILE A 430 -2.13 32.92 -9.08
C ILE A 430 -2.30 33.30 -10.57
N LYS A 431 -3.49 33.78 -10.94
CA LYS A 431 -3.82 34.27 -12.28
C LYS A 431 -4.66 35.55 -12.22
N ASP A 432 -4.29 36.43 -11.30
CA ASP A 432 -5.06 37.62 -10.93
C ASP A 432 -5.27 38.62 -12.08
N ASP A 433 -4.35 38.66 -13.05
CA ASP A 433 -4.49 39.45 -14.28
C ASP A 433 -5.75 39.08 -15.09
N ASN A 434 -6.30 37.88 -14.87
CA ASN A 434 -7.48 37.37 -15.56
C ASN A 434 -8.79 37.63 -14.79
N TRP A 435 -8.75 38.43 -13.72
CA TRP A 435 -9.90 38.71 -12.86
C TRP A 435 -11.12 39.25 -13.62
N LYS A 436 -10.86 40.07 -14.65
CA LYS A 436 -11.86 40.57 -15.59
C LYS A 436 -11.92 39.64 -16.79
N ASP A 437 -13.08 39.02 -17.02
CA ASP A 437 -13.27 38.19 -18.21
C ASP A 437 -13.40 39.07 -19.45
N VAL A 438 -12.41 38.97 -20.34
CA VAL A 438 -12.31 39.72 -21.60
C VAL A 438 -12.94 38.98 -22.78
N ARG A 439 -13.57 37.83 -22.54
CA ARG A 439 -14.23 37.06 -23.59
C ARG A 439 -15.58 37.68 -23.94
N GLY A 440 -15.85 37.77 -25.23
CA GLY A 440 -17.10 38.32 -25.74
C GLY A 440 -17.03 38.66 -27.21
N THR A 441 -18.13 39.17 -27.73
CA THR A 441 -18.17 39.76 -29.07
C THR A 441 -17.94 41.26 -28.95
N TYR A 442 -16.94 41.75 -29.67
CA TYR A 442 -16.54 43.15 -29.71
C TYR A 442 -16.79 43.74 -31.11
N THR A 443 -17.20 44.99 -31.14
CA THR A 443 -17.20 45.82 -32.35
C THR A 443 -15.91 46.65 -32.34
N LEU A 444 -14.96 46.35 -33.23
CA LEU A 444 -13.68 47.04 -33.34
C LEU A 444 -13.70 48.03 -34.52
N THR A 445 -13.50 49.31 -34.24
CA THR A 445 -13.49 50.40 -35.22
C THR A 445 -12.09 50.99 -35.34
N VAL A 446 -11.66 51.32 -36.57
CA VAL A 446 -10.34 51.88 -36.89
C VAL A 446 -10.47 53.26 -37.57
N THR A 447 -9.61 54.22 -37.21
CA THR A 447 -9.58 55.60 -37.72
C THR A 447 -8.16 56.02 -38.11
N PRO A 448 -7.89 56.69 -39.25
CA PRO A 448 -8.84 57.24 -40.24
C PRO A 448 -9.50 56.14 -41.11
N GLY A 449 -10.75 56.36 -41.54
CA GLY A 449 -11.47 55.46 -42.47
C GLY A 449 -12.70 54.73 -41.90
N ASN A 450 -12.92 54.77 -40.59
CA ASN A 450 -14.10 54.21 -39.88
C ASN A 450 -14.45 52.75 -40.24
N ALA A 451 -13.45 51.96 -40.64
CA ALA A 451 -13.63 50.54 -40.89
C ALA A 451 -14.02 49.83 -39.58
N THR A 452 -15.06 48.99 -39.64
CA THR A 452 -15.58 48.27 -38.47
C THR A 452 -15.47 46.77 -38.67
N TYR A 453 -14.97 46.08 -37.64
CA TYR A 453 -14.72 44.65 -37.61
C TYR A 453 -15.48 44.03 -36.43
N THR A 454 -16.12 42.89 -36.66
CA THR A 454 -16.71 42.12 -35.56
C THR A 454 -15.71 41.08 -35.09
N VAL A 455 -15.28 41.16 -33.84
CA VAL A 455 -14.25 40.30 -33.25
C VAL A 455 -14.87 39.45 -32.16
N LEU A 456 -14.69 38.13 -32.24
CA LEU A 456 -15.08 37.18 -31.20
C LEU A 456 -13.84 36.79 -30.39
N VAL A 457 -13.89 37.04 -29.10
CA VAL A 457 -12.91 36.54 -28.13
C VAL A 457 -13.53 35.34 -27.41
N LYS A 458 -12.92 34.18 -27.58
CA LYS A 458 -13.36 32.88 -27.04
C LYS A 458 -12.20 32.15 -26.36
N GLY A 459 -12.39 30.90 -25.92
CA GLY A 459 -11.36 30.14 -25.20
C GLY A 459 -11.56 30.18 -23.69
N THR A 460 -10.49 30.01 -22.91
CA THR A 460 -10.55 30.08 -21.44
C THR A 460 -10.30 31.50 -20.95
N PRO A 461 -10.77 31.89 -19.75
CA PRO A 461 -10.48 33.22 -19.19
C PRO A 461 -8.98 33.52 -19.11
N SER A 462 -8.15 32.48 -18.95
CA SER A 462 -6.70 32.62 -18.84
C SER A 462 -5.91 32.50 -20.14
N ALA A 463 -6.56 32.08 -21.23
CA ALA A 463 -5.97 31.98 -22.55
C ALA A 463 -7.02 32.38 -23.61
N PRO A 464 -7.44 33.67 -23.64
CA PRO A 464 -8.42 34.13 -24.59
C PRO A 464 -7.84 34.12 -26.01
N ALA A 465 -8.59 33.55 -26.94
CA ALA A 465 -8.28 33.47 -28.35
C ALA A 465 -9.18 34.39 -29.16
N LEU A 466 -8.59 35.18 -30.04
CA LEU A 466 -9.29 36.16 -30.87
C LEU A 466 -9.59 35.59 -32.26
N SER A 467 -10.80 35.83 -32.75
CA SER A 467 -11.25 35.44 -34.08
C SER A 467 -12.01 36.59 -34.72
N LEU A 468 -11.63 36.99 -35.93
CA LEU A 468 -12.38 37.93 -36.75
C LEU A 468 -13.57 37.20 -37.38
N LEU A 469 -14.78 37.71 -37.15
CA LEU A 469 -16.00 37.22 -37.79
C LEU A 469 -16.22 37.95 -39.12
N SER A 470 -15.78 37.33 -40.21
CA SER A 470 -16.08 37.72 -41.59
C SER A 470 -16.60 36.50 -42.38
N THR A 471 -16.76 36.60 -43.70
CA THR A 471 -17.27 35.49 -44.55
C THR A 471 -16.49 34.19 -44.33
N ASP A 472 -15.17 34.28 -44.10
CA ASP A 472 -14.33 33.20 -43.58
C ASP A 472 -13.79 33.60 -42.21
N THR A 473 -14.08 32.85 -41.14
CA THR A 473 -13.55 33.17 -39.81
C THR A 473 -12.02 33.08 -39.79
N VAL A 474 -11.34 34.16 -39.37
CA VAL A 474 -9.87 34.21 -39.33
C VAL A 474 -9.35 34.38 -37.91
N GLY A 475 -8.37 33.56 -37.52
CA GLY A 475 -7.74 33.64 -36.21
C GLY A 475 -6.79 34.84 -36.09
N GLY A 476 -6.70 35.39 -34.88
CA GLY A 476 -5.75 36.44 -34.52
C GLY A 476 -5.05 36.16 -33.19
N SER A 477 -3.99 36.91 -32.91
CA SER A 477 -3.33 36.93 -31.61
C SER A 477 -3.95 38.01 -30.71
N LEU A 478 -4.05 37.68 -29.43
CA LEU A 478 -4.52 38.55 -28.37
C LEU A 478 -3.65 38.30 -27.14
N GLY A 479 -3.18 39.36 -26.51
CA GLY A 479 -2.38 39.27 -25.30
C GLY A 479 -2.63 40.44 -24.37
N PHE A 480 -2.61 40.16 -23.07
CA PHE A 480 -2.75 41.16 -22.02
C PHE A 480 -1.51 41.16 -21.12
N THR A 481 -1.15 42.34 -20.62
CA THR A 481 -0.11 42.50 -19.60
C THR A 481 -0.52 43.65 -18.69
N GLY A 482 -1.13 43.34 -17.54
CA GLY A 482 -1.89 44.34 -16.78
C GLY A 482 -3.01 44.93 -17.65
N ASP A 483 -3.10 46.25 -17.71
CA ASP A 483 -4.11 46.94 -18.53
C ASP A 483 -3.74 47.06 -20.02
N LEU A 484 -2.52 46.68 -20.42
CA LEU A 484 -2.07 46.72 -21.82
C LEU A 484 -2.68 45.58 -22.62
N VAL A 485 -3.25 45.91 -23.79
CA VAL A 485 -3.78 44.95 -24.75
C VAL A 485 -3.01 45.01 -26.07
N LYS A 486 -2.63 43.84 -26.58
CA LYS A 486 -2.03 43.66 -27.91
C LYS A 486 -2.93 42.78 -28.74
N VAL A 487 -3.30 43.26 -29.92
CA VAL A 487 -4.17 42.56 -30.86
C VAL A 487 -3.51 42.52 -32.22
N ALA A 488 -3.45 41.35 -32.85
CA ALA A 488 -3.12 41.28 -34.26
C ALA A 488 -3.98 40.25 -34.99
N PHE A 489 -4.56 40.63 -36.13
CA PHE A 489 -5.34 39.72 -36.96
C PHE A 489 -5.30 40.14 -38.43
N PRO A 490 -5.35 39.18 -39.35
CA PRO A 490 -5.50 39.48 -40.78
C PRO A 490 -6.96 39.86 -41.10
N VAL A 491 -7.15 40.84 -42.00
CA VAL A 491 -8.49 41.30 -42.41
C VAL A 491 -9.19 40.28 -43.31
N LYS A 492 -8.41 39.47 -44.04
CA LYS A 492 -8.85 38.29 -44.81
C LYS A 492 -7.81 37.18 -44.72
N LYS A 493 -8.21 35.92 -44.91
CA LYS A 493 -7.30 34.76 -44.88
C LYS A 493 -6.11 34.98 -45.85
N GLY A 494 -4.88 34.88 -45.35
CA GLY A 494 -3.66 35.09 -46.14
C GLY A 494 -3.25 36.54 -46.41
N SER A 495 -3.91 37.53 -45.80
CA SER A 495 -3.49 38.95 -45.87
C SER A 495 -2.51 39.35 -44.77
N ALA A 496 -1.86 40.50 -44.96
CA ALA A 496 -1.09 41.16 -43.91
C ALA A 496 -1.96 41.45 -42.68
N GLN A 497 -1.35 41.41 -41.50
CA GLN A 497 -2.06 41.58 -40.24
C GLN A 497 -2.21 43.06 -39.88
N LEU A 498 -3.39 43.43 -39.40
CA LEU A 498 -3.58 44.62 -38.60
C LEU A 498 -2.85 44.41 -37.26
N ARG A 499 -2.04 45.36 -36.79
CA ARG A 499 -1.29 45.24 -35.52
C ARG A 499 -1.64 46.40 -34.60
N LEU A 500 -2.24 46.10 -33.47
CA LEU A 500 -2.83 47.07 -32.56
C LEU A 500 -2.25 46.92 -31.16
N THR A 501 -2.05 48.04 -30.48
CA THR A 501 -1.67 48.11 -29.06
C THR A 501 -2.56 49.13 -28.37
N GLY A 502 -2.89 48.91 -27.11
CA GLY A 502 -3.80 49.80 -26.40
C GLY A 502 -3.93 49.49 -24.92
N ILE A 503 -4.96 50.06 -24.31
CA ILE A 503 -5.34 49.82 -22.92
C ILE A 503 -6.80 49.34 -22.83
N THR A 504 -7.13 48.61 -21.77
CA THR A 504 -8.49 48.23 -21.41
C THR A 504 -9.14 49.27 -20.49
N ASP A 505 -10.38 49.67 -20.74
CA ASP A 505 -11.11 50.70 -19.97
C ASP A 505 -12.41 50.20 -19.32
N GLY A 506 -12.43 48.92 -18.95
CA GLY A 506 -13.56 48.29 -18.25
C GLY A 506 -14.50 47.55 -19.19
N ASN A 507 -15.10 48.24 -20.16
CA ASN A 507 -16.05 47.63 -21.12
C ASN A 507 -15.57 47.68 -22.59
N GLY A 508 -14.39 48.25 -22.84
CA GLY A 508 -13.80 48.30 -24.16
C GLY A 508 -12.28 48.37 -24.12
N TRP A 509 -11.70 48.41 -25.31
CA TRP A 509 -10.27 48.56 -25.52
C TRP A 509 -10.05 49.76 -26.45
N SER A 510 -8.99 50.51 -26.24
CA SER A 510 -8.64 51.60 -27.16
C SER A 510 -7.15 51.81 -27.24
N GLY A 511 -6.68 52.31 -28.38
CA GLY A 511 -5.27 52.62 -28.54
C GLY A 511 -4.88 52.96 -29.97
N THR A 512 -3.62 52.69 -30.29
CA THR A 512 -3.00 52.96 -31.58
C THR A 512 -2.49 51.68 -32.23
N GLY A 513 -2.26 51.73 -33.53
CA GLY A 513 -1.78 50.56 -34.26
C GLY A 513 -1.29 50.93 -35.64
N VAL A 514 -1.02 49.90 -36.42
CA VAL A 514 -0.58 50.00 -37.80
C VAL A 514 -1.50 49.18 -38.68
N ASP A 515 -1.98 49.77 -39.77
CA ASP A 515 -2.80 49.08 -40.76
C ASP A 515 -1.98 48.10 -41.63
N THR A 516 -2.63 47.41 -42.58
CA THR A 516 -1.96 46.46 -43.48
C THR A 516 -0.97 47.09 -44.45
N SER A 517 -0.96 48.41 -44.58
CA SER A 517 -0.11 49.21 -45.46
C SER A 517 1.01 49.93 -44.72
N GLY A 518 1.06 49.83 -43.39
CA GLY A 518 2.10 50.48 -42.57
C GLY A 518 1.70 51.86 -42.01
N ASN A 519 0.46 52.32 -42.21
CA ASN A 519 0.03 53.64 -41.72
C ASN A 519 -0.40 53.56 -40.25
N ASN A 520 -0.14 54.64 -39.50
CA ASN A 520 -0.59 54.77 -38.12
C ASN A 520 -2.12 54.95 -38.06
N ILE A 521 -2.76 54.18 -37.20
CA ILE A 521 -4.20 54.19 -36.97
C ILE A 521 -4.52 54.29 -35.47
N HIS A 522 -5.69 54.84 -35.16
CA HIS A 522 -6.33 54.73 -33.85
C HIS A 522 -7.44 53.68 -33.93
N TRP A 523 -7.69 52.98 -32.84
CA TRP A 523 -8.71 51.95 -32.80
C TRP A 523 -9.44 51.94 -31.45
N GLN A 524 -10.69 51.48 -31.50
CA GLN A 524 -11.52 51.23 -30.32
C GLN A 524 -12.30 49.94 -30.51
N ALA A 525 -12.36 49.09 -29.49
CA ALA A 525 -13.20 47.90 -29.45
C ALA A 525 -14.21 48.03 -28.31
N VAL A 526 -15.51 47.94 -28.62
CA VAL A 526 -16.59 48.03 -27.64
C VAL A 526 -17.23 46.66 -27.47
N LEU A 527 -17.39 46.18 -26.23
CA LEU A 527 -18.06 44.91 -25.94
C LEU A 527 -19.54 45.01 -26.33
N LYS A 528 -19.97 44.18 -27.28
CA LYS A 528 -21.36 44.08 -27.75
C LYS A 528 -22.16 43.08 -26.94
N ALA A 529 -21.55 41.94 -26.63
CA ALA A 529 -22.14 40.90 -25.81
C ALA A 529 -21.03 40.14 -25.07
N PRO A 530 -21.16 39.90 -23.74
CA PRO A 530 -20.24 39.01 -23.03
C PRO A 530 -20.30 37.61 -23.64
N PHE A 531 -19.22 36.85 -23.51
CA PHE A 531 -19.14 35.51 -24.08
C PHE A 531 -20.18 34.58 -23.42
N ALA A 532 -21.28 34.34 -24.13
CA ALA A 532 -22.25 33.31 -23.79
C ALA A 532 -21.77 31.95 -24.34
N GLY A 533 -20.61 31.49 -23.88
CA GLY A 533 -20.26 30.08 -24.04
C GLY A 533 -21.17 29.27 -23.14
N THR A 534 -21.84 28.27 -23.69
CA THR A 534 -22.53 27.29 -22.85
C THR A 534 -21.49 26.58 -21.99
N ASP A 535 -21.36 26.99 -20.74
CA ASP A 535 -20.60 26.29 -19.69
C ASP A 535 -21.18 24.90 -19.37
N SER A 536 -22.22 24.46 -20.10
CA SER A 536 -22.61 23.06 -20.16
C SER A 536 -21.58 22.27 -20.96
N MET A 537 -20.41 22.04 -20.35
CA MET A 537 -19.64 20.84 -20.67
C MET A 537 -20.60 19.67 -20.54
N LYS A 538 -20.96 19.04 -21.66
CA LYS A 538 -21.71 17.79 -21.66
C LYS A 538 -20.94 16.83 -20.76
N ALA A 539 -21.60 16.27 -19.76
CA ALA A 539 -21.01 15.26 -18.89
C ALA A 539 -20.34 14.20 -19.77
N LYS A 540 -19.03 14.01 -19.62
CA LYS A 540 -18.33 12.93 -20.31
C LYS A 540 -18.96 11.62 -19.81
N PRO A 541 -19.36 10.70 -20.70
CA PRO A 541 -19.84 9.41 -20.26
C PRO A 541 -18.73 8.72 -19.46
N GLN A 542 -19.10 8.09 -18.34
CA GLN A 542 -18.11 7.39 -17.53
C GLN A 542 -17.38 6.33 -18.38
N PRO A 543 -16.05 6.24 -18.27
CA PRO A 543 -15.29 5.23 -18.99
C PRO A 543 -15.76 3.84 -18.61
N PHE A 544 -15.91 2.96 -19.60
CA PHE A 544 -16.03 1.54 -19.33
C PHE A 544 -14.73 1.04 -18.67
N ILE A 545 -14.89 0.30 -17.58
CA ILE A 545 -13.83 -0.39 -16.84
C ILE A 545 -14.13 -1.89 -16.80
N GLY A 546 -13.09 -2.72 -16.88
CA GLY A 546 -13.25 -4.17 -16.76
C GLY A 546 -13.64 -4.62 -15.35
N ASN A 547 -13.96 -5.91 -15.20
CA ASN A 547 -14.27 -6.51 -13.90
C ASN A 547 -13.02 -6.56 -13.00
N ASN A 548 -13.23 -6.44 -11.68
CA ASN A 548 -12.21 -6.73 -10.68
C ASN A 548 -12.00 -8.25 -10.57
N TYR A 549 -10.76 -8.70 -10.31
CA TYR A 549 -10.42 -10.11 -10.18
C TYR A 549 -9.87 -10.42 -8.77
N PHE A 550 -10.08 -11.65 -8.31
CA PHE A 550 -9.62 -12.15 -7.01
C PHE A 550 -8.79 -13.43 -7.17
N PRO A 551 -7.46 -13.38 -7.01
CA PRO A 551 -6.64 -12.18 -6.79
C PRO A 551 -6.57 -11.29 -8.06
N PHE A 552 -5.98 -10.10 -7.95
CA PHE A 552 -5.96 -9.10 -9.02
C PHE A 552 -4.92 -9.42 -10.13
N ASN A 553 -5.02 -10.61 -10.73
CA ASN A 553 -4.17 -11.08 -11.82
C ASN A 553 -4.97 -11.85 -12.88
N GLY A 554 -4.29 -12.34 -13.92
CA GLY A 554 -4.97 -12.98 -15.06
C GLY A 554 -5.76 -14.25 -14.72
N TYR A 555 -5.30 -15.02 -13.75
CA TYR A 555 -5.92 -16.27 -13.31
C TYR A 555 -6.91 -16.06 -12.15
N GLY A 556 -7.17 -14.81 -11.75
CA GLY A 556 -8.11 -14.49 -10.68
C GLY A 556 -9.58 -14.68 -11.05
N TRP A 557 -10.41 -14.89 -10.05
CA TRP A 557 -11.85 -15.06 -10.19
C TRP A 557 -12.58 -13.73 -10.34
N GLU A 558 -13.59 -13.66 -11.20
CA GLU A 558 -14.54 -12.52 -11.16
C GLU A 558 -15.50 -12.61 -9.96
N THR A 559 -15.73 -13.83 -9.49
CA THR A 559 -16.51 -14.12 -8.29
C THR A 559 -15.84 -15.28 -7.59
N ILE A 560 -15.47 -15.09 -6.32
CA ILE A 560 -14.78 -16.11 -5.53
C ILE A 560 -15.64 -17.40 -5.51
N PRO A 561 -15.05 -18.57 -5.82
CA PRO A 561 -15.81 -19.82 -5.85
C PRO A 561 -16.34 -20.18 -4.47
N ALA A 562 -17.59 -20.63 -4.42
CA ALA A 562 -18.26 -21.06 -3.19
C ALA A 562 -18.28 -22.59 -3.08
N GLN A 563 -18.44 -23.06 -1.84
CA GLN A 563 -18.57 -24.49 -1.52
C GLN A 563 -19.81 -25.11 -2.16
N GLN A 564 -19.68 -26.35 -2.63
CA GLN A 564 -20.76 -27.08 -3.31
C GLN A 564 -20.81 -28.53 -2.81
N ASP A 565 -22.02 -29.09 -2.77
CA ASP A 565 -22.18 -30.54 -2.64
C ASP A 565 -21.77 -31.18 -3.97
N ILE A 566 -20.85 -32.15 -3.93
CA ILE A 566 -20.27 -32.78 -5.12
C ILE A 566 -20.31 -34.29 -4.94
N LEU A 567 -20.75 -35.02 -5.96
CA LEU A 567 -20.62 -36.47 -6.04
C LEU A 567 -19.66 -36.84 -7.16
N ILE A 568 -18.48 -37.33 -6.82
CA ILE A 568 -17.54 -37.91 -7.78
C ILE A 568 -17.92 -39.37 -7.95
N LYS A 569 -18.27 -39.81 -9.17
CA LYS A 569 -18.74 -41.17 -9.43
C LYS A 569 -17.71 -42.04 -10.13
N ASN A 570 -17.69 -43.33 -9.80
CA ASN A 570 -16.98 -44.37 -10.54
C ASN A 570 -15.47 -44.13 -10.72
N ALA A 571 -14.80 -43.53 -9.74
CA ALA A 571 -13.35 -43.34 -9.76
C ALA A 571 -12.60 -44.53 -9.15
N THR A 572 -11.30 -44.63 -9.44
CA THR A 572 -10.36 -45.41 -8.63
C THR A 572 -9.90 -44.53 -7.46
N VAL A 573 -10.40 -44.82 -6.25
CA VAL A 573 -10.18 -43.99 -5.06
C VAL A 573 -9.00 -44.53 -4.26
N TRP A 574 -7.95 -43.71 -4.10
CA TRP A 574 -6.79 -44.01 -3.28
C TRP A 574 -7.03 -43.46 -1.88
N THR A 575 -7.40 -44.34 -0.95
CA THR A 575 -7.83 -43.88 0.38
C THR A 575 -6.65 -43.40 1.24
N ASN A 576 -5.46 -43.99 1.07
CA ASN A 576 -4.34 -43.92 2.03
C ASN A 576 -4.69 -44.37 3.45
N GLU A 577 -5.80 -45.11 3.59
CA GLU A 577 -6.24 -45.77 4.82
C GLU A 577 -6.02 -47.28 4.70
N GLN A 578 -6.56 -48.07 5.63
CA GLN A 578 -6.49 -49.54 5.57
C GLN A 578 -7.24 -50.14 4.39
N ASP A 579 -8.24 -49.43 3.85
CA ASP A 579 -9.05 -49.86 2.72
C ASP A 579 -8.28 -49.82 1.38
N GLY A 580 -7.09 -49.22 1.34
CA GLY A 580 -6.21 -49.19 0.16
C GLY A 580 -6.84 -48.50 -1.05
N LYS A 581 -6.72 -49.11 -2.23
CA LYS A 581 -7.34 -48.63 -3.48
C LYS A 581 -8.71 -49.25 -3.71
N LEU A 582 -9.72 -48.41 -3.95
CA LEU A 582 -11.10 -48.81 -4.21
C LEU A 582 -11.51 -48.50 -5.65
N GLU A 583 -11.76 -49.54 -6.45
CA GLU A 583 -12.22 -49.39 -7.84
C GLU A 583 -13.73 -49.12 -7.94
N ASN A 584 -14.13 -48.41 -9.01
CA ASN A 584 -15.52 -48.07 -9.32
C ASN A 584 -16.28 -47.49 -8.11
N THR A 585 -15.64 -46.55 -7.43
CA THR A 585 -16.11 -46.02 -6.15
C THR A 585 -16.56 -44.57 -6.30
N ASP A 586 -17.65 -44.24 -5.60
CA ASP A 586 -18.22 -42.92 -5.52
C ASP A 586 -17.79 -42.24 -4.21
N VAL A 587 -17.53 -40.93 -4.25
CA VAL A 587 -17.23 -40.09 -3.09
C VAL A 587 -18.16 -38.88 -3.07
N LEU A 588 -18.96 -38.78 -2.01
CA LEU A 588 -19.88 -37.68 -1.77
C LEU A 588 -19.23 -36.64 -0.84
N ILE A 589 -19.14 -35.41 -1.31
CA ILE A 589 -18.67 -34.24 -0.58
C ILE A 589 -19.89 -33.41 -0.18
N ARG A 590 -19.98 -33.04 1.11
CA ARG A 590 -20.98 -32.11 1.62
C ARG A 590 -20.38 -31.22 2.69
N ASN A 591 -20.81 -29.96 2.71
CA ASN A 591 -20.36 -28.99 3.72
C ASN A 591 -18.82 -28.92 3.85
N GLY A 592 -18.11 -29.03 2.73
CA GLY A 592 -16.64 -28.97 2.69
C GLY A 592 -15.93 -30.22 3.21
N LYS A 593 -16.67 -31.30 3.48
CA LYS A 593 -16.16 -32.56 4.05
C LYS A 593 -16.53 -33.77 3.20
N ILE A 594 -15.75 -34.82 3.33
CA ILE A 594 -16.05 -36.14 2.77
C ILE A 594 -17.20 -36.72 3.60
N ALA A 595 -18.39 -36.82 3.02
CA ALA A 595 -19.59 -37.30 3.70
C ALA A 595 -19.73 -38.82 3.61
N GLN A 596 -19.54 -39.38 2.41
CA GLN A 596 -19.71 -40.83 2.16
C GLN A 596 -18.73 -41.32 1.09
N ILE A 597 -18.31 -42.57 1.22
CA ILE A 597 -17.49 -43.31 0.27
C ILE A 597 -18.19 -44.66 0.06
N GLY A 598 -18.40 -45.07 -1.19
CA GLY A 598 -19.08 -46.33 -1.48
C GLY A 598 -19.48 -46.48 -2.93
N LYS A 599 -20.31 -47.49 -3.24
CA LYS A 599 -20.82 -47.72 -4.59
C LYS A 599 -22.28 -47.25 -4.71
N ASN A 600 -22.64 -46.73 -5.88
CA ASN A 600 -24.01 -46.34 -6.22
C ASN A 600 -24.59 -45.30 -5.24
N LEU A 601 -23.79 -44.32 -4.84
CA LEU A 601 -24.26 -43.24 -3.96
C LEU A 601 -25.28 -42.37 -4.71
N VAL A 602 -26.29 -41.90 -3.99
CA VAL A 602 -27.35 -41.05 -4.55
C VAL A 602 -26.89 -39.59 -4.52
N ALA A 603 -26.86 -38.94 -5.69
CA ALA A 603 -26.41 -37.55 -5.82
C ALA A 603 -27.31 -36.56 -5.09
N GLY A 604 -28.63 -36.76 -5.13
CA GLY A 604 -29.58 -35.74 -4.68
C GLY A 604 -29.40 -34.45 -5.49
N SER A 605 -29.14 -33.33 -4.82
CA SER A 605 -28.81 -32.03 -5.43
C SER A 605 -27.31 -31.81 -5.67
N ALA A 606 -26.45 -32.78 -5.33
CA ALA A 606 -25.01 -32.63 -5.50
C ALA A 606 -24.63 -32.58 -6.99
N LYS A 607 -23.64 -31.75 -7.32
CA LYS A 607 -23.04 -31.71 -8.66
C LYS A 607 -22.33 -33.03 -8.92
N VAL A 608 -22.76 -33.74 -9.96
CA VAL A 608 -22.14 -35.02 -10.35
C VAL A 608 -20.91 -34.75 -11.21
N ILE A 609 -19.79 -35.37 -10.84
CA ILE A 609 -18.54 -35.39 -11.61
C ILE A 609 -18.26 -36.84 -11.99
N ASP A 610 -18.10 -37.09 -13.29
CA ASP A 610 -17.71 -38.41 -13.79
C ASP A 610 -16.21 -38.67 -13.56
N GLY A 611 -15.93 -39.69 -12.76
CA GLY A 611 -14.60 -40.20 -12.45
C GLY A 611 -14.26 -41.49 -13.20
N THR A 612 -15.07 -41.92 -14.17
CA THR A 612 -14.81 -43.13 -14.96
C THR A 612 -13.43 -43.06 -15.62
N GLY A 613 -12.58 -44.05 -15.35
CA GLY A 613 -11.20 -44.10 -15.87
C GLY A 613 -10.24 -43.10 -15.22
N LYS A 614 -10.65 -42.44 -14.12
CA LYS A 614 -9.87 -41.44 -13.40
C LYS A 614 -9.52 -41.92 -11.99
N HIS A 615 -8.51 -41.30 -11.41
CA HIS A 615 -8.06 -41.60 -10.05
C HIS A 615 -8.37 -40.45 -9.10
N LEU A 616 -8.91 -40.75 -7.93
CA LEU A 616 -9.18 -39.77 -6.87
C LEU A 616 -8.22 -40.00 -5.71
N THR A 617 -7.45 -38.98 -5.34
CA THR A 617 -6.54 -39.01 -4.18
C THR A 617 -6.90 -37.91 -3.19
N ALA A 618 -6.38 -38.03 -1.96
CA ALA A 618 -6.26 -36.86 -1.10
C ALA A 618 -5.38 -35.80 -1.77
N GLY A 619 -5.60 -34.55 -1.40
CA GLY A 619 -4.76 -33.42 -1.80
C GLY A 619 -3.30 -33.61 -1.38
N ILE A 620 -2.38 -33.22 -2.26
CA ILE A 620 -0.96 -33.18 -1.92
C ILE A 620 -0.72 -32.08 -0.89
N ILE A 621 0.16 -32.35 0.07
CA ILE A 621 0.58 -31.41 1.12
C ILE A 621 2.09 -31.24 1.01
N ASP A 622 2.53 -30.01 0.71
CA ASP A 622 3.94 -29.65 0.70
C ASP A 622 4.37 -29.22 2.11
N GLU A 623 5.16 -30.04 2.80
CA GLU A 623 5.56 -29.76 4.19
C GLU A 623 6.69 -28.74 4.31
N HIS A 624 7.32 -28.38 3.19
CA HIS A 624 8.33 -27.33 3.16
C HIS A 624 8.28 -26.51 1.87
N SER A 625 7.83 -25.27 2.00
CA SER A 625 7.60 -24.34 0.90
C SER A 625 7.99 -22.89 1.26
N HIS A 626 8.36 -22.13 0.23
CA HIS A 626 8.68 -20.69 0.31
C HIS A 626 7.78 -19.81 -0.57
N ILE A 627 6.73 -20.39 -1.15
CA ILE A 627 5.71 -19.63 -1.90
C ILE A 627 4.88 -18.75 -0.96
N ALA A 628 4.18 -17.78 -1.52
CA ALA A 628 3.20 -16.94 -0.85
C ALA A 628 3.78 -16.19 0.36
N ILE A 629 5.02 -15.71 0.26
CA ILE A 629 5.70 -14.89 1.26
C ILE A 629 6.06 -13.55 0.62
N SER A 630 5.62 -12.44 1.22
CA SER A 630 5.92 -11.09 0.74
C SER A 630 7.24 -10.58 1.31
N ARG A 631 8.11 -10.04 0.44
CA ARG A 631 9.25 -9.20 0.83
C ARG A 631 10.25 -9.93 1.74
N GLY A 632 10.75 -11.05 1.24
CA GLY A 632 11.81 -11.87 1.83
C GLY A 632 11.28 -13.03 2.68
N VAL A 633 12.05 -14.11 2.70
CA VAL A 633 11.73 -15.35 3.45
C VAL A 633 12.52 -15.50 4.75
N ASN A 634 13.62 -14.76 4.91
CA ASN A 634 14.43 -14.73 6.13
C ASN A 634 14.57 -13.30 6.69
N GLU A 635 14.60 -13.18 8.01
CA GLU A 635 15.18 -12.03 8.72
C GLU A 635 16.66 -12.33 9.04
N GLY A 636 17.52 -12.40 8.01
CA GLY A 636 18.90 -12.89 8.13
C GLY A 636 19.89 -12.00 8.89
N THR A 637 19.42 -10.93 9.54
CA THR A 637 20.29 -9.92 10.16
C THR A 637 20.72 -10.28 11.58
N GLN A 638 20.07 -11.25 12.22
CA GLN A 638 20.43 -11.83 13.51
C GLN A 638 20.39 -13.36 13.42
N SER A 639 21.06 -14.12 14.29
CA SER A 639 21.03 -15.61 14.19
C SER A 639 19.84 -16.27 14.86
N VAL A 640 19.19 -15.54 15.77
CA VAL A 640 17.96 -15.91 16.45
C VAL A 640 16.96 -14.81 16.15
N THR A 641 15.88 -15.17 15.46
CA THR A 641 14.78 -14.25 15.09
C THR A 641 13.45 -14.94 15.38
N ALA A 642 13.31 -15.50 16.58
CA ALA A 642 12.14 -16.31 16.96
C ALA A 642 10.83 -15.50 16.99
N GLU A 643 10.93 -14.19 17.13
CA GLU A 643 9.84 -13.22 17.17
C GLU A 643 9.19 -12.95 15.81
N VAL A 644 9.88 -13.16 14.69
CA VAL A 644 9.34 -12.92 13.35
C VAL A 644 8.41 -14.05 12.91
N ARG A 645 7.43 -13.73 12.07
CA ARG A 645 6.34 -14.64 11.70
C ARG A 645 6.05 -14.58 10.22
N ILE A 646 6.08 -15.73 9.54
CA ILE A 646 5.57 -15.85 8.17
C ILE A 646 4.08 -15.49 8.12
N ALA A 647 3.33 -15.76 9.19
CA ALA A 647 1.92 -15.42 9.35
C ALA A 647 1.59 -13.92 9.18
N ASP A 648 2.57 -13.03 9.35
CA ASP A 648 2.41 -11.57 9.19
C ASP A 648 2.69 -11.11 7.74
N VAL A 649 3.29 -11.98 6.92
CA VAL A 649 3.78 -11.65 5.57
C VAL A 649 3.29 -12.60 4.49
N VAL A 650 2.23 -13.37 4.75
CA VAL A 650 1.57 -14.20 3.72
C VAL A 650 1.13 -13.33 2.54
N ASN A 651 1.47 -13.76 1.32
CA ASN A 651 1.09 -13.13 0.05
C ASN A 651 -0.03 -13.95 -0.62
N PRO A 652 -1.30 -13.53 -0.52
CA PRO A 652 -2.40 -14.27 -1.12
C PRO A 652 -2.52 -14.10 -2.64
N ASP A 653 -1.75 -13.19 -3.25
CA ASP A 653 -1.78 -12.93 -4.68
C ASP A 653 -0.74 -13.75 -5.48
N ASP A 654 0.13 -14.52 -4.81
CA ASP A 654 1.21 -15.31 -5.43
C ASP A 654 0.65 -16.36 -6.40
N VAL A 655 0.98 -16.22 -7.69
CA VAL A 655 0.53 -17.09 -8.77
C VAL A 655 0.93 -18.56 -8.56
N ASN A 656 1.97 -18.83 -7.78
CA ASN A 656 2.40 -20.18 -7.47
C ASN A 656 1.34 -20.96 -6.66
N ILE A 657 0.43 -20.30 -5.93
CA ILE A 657 -0.75 -20.96 -5.33
C ILE A 657 -1.60 -21.62 -6.43
N TYR A 658 -1.94 -20.87 -7.48
CA TYR A 658 -2.71 -21.40 -8.62
C TYR A 658 -1.94 -22.48 -9.40
N ARG A 659 -0.64 -22.28 -9.59
CA ARG A 659 0.22 -23.26 -10.28
C ARG A 659 0.33 -24.57 -9.48
N GLN A 660 0.47 -24.52 -8.17
CA GLN A 660 0.51 -25.68 -7.28
C GLN A 660 -0.84 -26.41 -7.23
N LEU A 661 -1.96 -25.69 -7.18
CA LEU A 661 -3.29 -26.28 -7.37
C LEU A 661 -3.39 -27.07 -8.69
N SER A 662 -2.81 -26.57 -9.79
CA SER A 662 -2.79 -27.28 -11.08
C SER A 662 -2.00 -28.60 -11.08
N GLY A 663 -1.12 -28.78 -10.08
CA GLY A 663 -0.36 -29.98 -9.79
C GLY A 663 -0.94 -30.85 -8.66
N GLY A 664 -2.13 -30.52 -8.14
CA GLY A 664 -2.81 -31.29 -7.10
C GLY A 664 -2.40 -30.97 -5.65
N VAL A 665 -1.60 -29.93 -5.43
CA VAL A 665 -1.28 -29.44 -4.08
C VAL A 665 -2.47 -28.68 -3.51
N THR A 666 -2.79 -28.93 -2.24
CA THR A 666 -3.95 -28.35 -1.55
C THR A 666 -3.58 -27.60 -0.28
N ALA A 667 -2.43 -27.90 0.31
CA ALA A 667 -1.87 -27.22 1.47
C ALA A 667 -0.35 -27.14 1.37
N SER A 668 0.21 -26.06 1.91
CA SER A 668 1.65 -25.83 1.94
C SER A 668 2.04 -25.27 3.30
N HIS A 669 3.10 -25.78 3.88
CA HIS A 669 3.72 -25.21 5.07
C HIS A 669 4.75 -24.19 4.64
N LEU A 670 4.50 -22.92 4.99
CA LEU A 670 5.38 -21.81 4.64
C LEU A 670 6.39 -21.61 5.76
N LEU A 671 7.69 -21.72 5.44
CA LEU A 671 8.76 -21.61 6.41
C LEU A 671 9.69 -20.46 6.06
N HIS A 672 10.41 -19.99 7.08
CA HIS A 672 11.66 -19.28 6.85
C HIS A 672 12.64 -20.21 6.11
N GLY A 673 13.63 -19.60 5.48
CA GLY A 673 14.70 -20.30 4.80
C GLY A 673 15.74 -20.90 5.77
N SER A 674 17.02 -20.84 5.40
CA SER A 674 18.15 -21.41 6.16
C SER A 674 19.25 -20.39 6.49
N ALA A 675 18.96 -19.09 6.39
CA ALA A 675 19.94 -18.05 6.68
C ALA A 675 20.29 -17.93 8.18
N ASN A 676 19.38 -18.35 9.06
CA ASN A 676 19.44 -18.19 10.52
C ASN A 676 19.47 -19.55 11.22
N THR A 677 20.12 -19.65 12.38
CA THR A 677 20.03 -20.86 13.22
C THR A 677 18.61 -21.07 13.75
N ILE A 678 17.96 -20.01 14.22
CA ILE A 678 16.53 -19.97 14.56
C ILE A 678 15.91 -18.89 13.68
N GLY A 679 15.21 -19.27 12.61
CA GLY A 679 14.72 -18.35 11.58
C GLY A 679 13.42 -17.64 11.92
N GLY A 680 12.53 -18.31 12.66
CA GLY A 680 11.26 -17.71 13.10
C GLY A 680 10.05 -18.58 12.81
N GLN A 681 8.87 -18.07 13.14
CA GLN A 681 7.62 -18.82 13.18
C GLN A 681 7.07 -19.11 11.77
N SER A 682 6.79 -20.38 11.50
CA SER A 682 6.24 -20.86 10.21
C SER A 682 4.71 -20.76 10.17
N GLN A 683 4.12 -20.88 8.99
CA GLN A 683 2.66 -20.81 8.79
C GLN A 683 2.16 -21.89 7.84
N LEU A 684 1.28 -22.78 8.30
CA LEU A 684 0.55 -23.71 7.45
C LEU A 684 -0.63 -23.01 6.76
N ILE A 685 -0.76 -23.18 5.44
CA ILE A 685 -1.87 -22.63 4.64
C ILE A 685 -2.59 -23.72 3.86
N LYS A 686 -3.88 -23.49 3.55
CA LYS A 686 -4.59 -24.18 2.47
C LYS A 686 -4.63 -23.28 1.24
N LEU A 687 -4.48 -23.86 0.06
CA LEU A 687 -4.35 -23.13 -1.22
C LEU A 687 -5.72 -22.62 -1.73
N ARG A 688 -6.33 -21.67 -1.02
CA ARG A 688 -7.64 -21.08 -1.36
C ARG A 688 -7.47 -19.88 -2.31
N TRP A 689 -7.21 -20.16 -3.59
CA TRP A 689 -6.93 -19.12 -4.60
C TRP A 689 -8.03 -18.04 -4.67
N GLY A 690 -7.65 -16.79 -4.40
CA GLY A 690 -8.55 -15.62 -4.36
C GLY A 690 -8.94 -15.15 -2.96
N ALA A 691 -8.59 -15.90 -1.91
CA ALA A 691 -8.80 -15.50 -0.52
C ALA A 691 -7.89 -14.31 -0.09
N ASP A 692 -8.08 -13.79 1.13
CA ASP A 692 -7.08 -12.94 1.80
C ASP A 692 -6.04 -13.78 2.57
N ALA A 693 -5.03 -13.10 3.13
CA ALA A 693 -3.94 -13.73 3.86
C ALA A 693 -4.38 -14.52 5.11
N GLU A 694 -5.42 -14.08 5.82
CA GLU A 694 -5.92 -14.77 7.02
C GLU A 694 -6.76 -15.99 6.63
N ALA A 695 -7.59 -15.86 5.61
CA ALA A 695 -8.40 -16.92 5.06
C ALA A 695 -7.57 -18.01 4.37
N LEU A 696 -6.30 -17.77 3.99
CA LEU A 696 -5.39 -18.84 3.56
C LEU A 696 -4.90 -19.73 4.70
N LYS A 697 -4.89 -19.25 5.94
CA LYS A 697 -4.31 -20.00 7.07
C LYS A 697 -5.08 -21.29 7.33
N PHE A 698 -4.35 -22.32 7.73
CA PHE A 698 -4.95 -23.57 8.15
C PHE A 698 -5.51 -23.40 9.57
N ALA A 699 -6.82 -23.27 9.69
CA ALA A 699 -7.49 -22.99 10.95
C ALA A 699 -7.25 -24.10 11.99
N GLY A 700 -6.77 -23.68 13.18
CA GLY A 700 -6.46 -24.57 14.29
C GLY A 700 -5.37 -25.59 13.99
N ALA A 701 -4.41 -25.24 13.12
CA ALA A 701 -3.14 -25.95 13.01
C ALA A 701 -2.23 -25.56 14.17
N ASP A 702 -1.38 -26.50 14.61
CA ASP A 702 -0.36 -26.23 15.61
C ASP A 702 0.67 -25.20 15.11
N PRO A 703 1.26 -24.40 15.99
CA PRO A 703 2.28 -23.44 15.60
C PRO A 703 3.66 -24.12 15.47
N PHE A 704 4.37 -23.75 14.41
CA PHE A 704 5.71 -24.28 14.09
C PHE A 704 6.77 -23.17 14.08
N ILE A 705 8.04 -23.56 14.14
CA ILE A 705 9.19 -22.67 14.01
C ILE A 705 10.30 -23.33 13.20
N LYS A 706 10.92 -22.55 12.31
CA LYS A 706 12.03 -23.00 11.48
C LYS A 706 13.36 -22.84 12.20
N PHE A 707 14.11 -23.92 12.28
CA PHE A 707 15.53 -23.97 12.62
C PHE A 707 16.35 -24.32 11.38
N ALA A 708 17.64 -24.00 11.38
CA ALA A 708 18.56 -24.51 10.37
C ALA A 708 19.94 -24.82 10.96
N LEU A 709 20.60 -25.79 10.33
CA LEU A 709 21.96 -26.25 10.61
C LEU A 709 22.80 -26.11 9.32
N GLY A 710 24.05 -26.57 9.34
CA GLY A 710 24.83 -26.73 8.11
C GLY A 710 25.65 -25.52 7.70
N GLU A 711 26.04 -25.52 6.42
CA GLU A 711 26.90 -24.52 5.82
C GLU A 711 26.28 -23.12 5.79
N ASN A 712 24.95 -23.05 5.75
CA ASN A 712 24.19 -21.81 5.52
C ASN A 712 24.18 -20.89 6.74
N VAL A 713 23.83 -21.43 7.91
CA VAL A 713 23.62 -20.64 9.12
C VAL A 713 24.89 -19.99 9.66
N LYS A 714 26.06 -20.54 9.30
CA LYS A 714 27.36 -19.94 9.65
C LYS A 714 27.76 -18.78 8.73
N GLN A 715 27.19 -18.69 7.52
CA GLN A 715 27.46 -17.67 6.49
C GLN A 715 28.95 -17.43 6.14
N SER A 716 29.87 -18.29 6.59
CA SER A 716 31.33 -18.05 6.52
C SER A 716 31.85 -17.99 5.08
N ASN A 717 31.10 -18.52 4.12
CA ASN A 717 31.39 -18.55 2.69
C ASN A 717 30.53 -17.56 1.87
N TRP A 718 29.76 -16.67 2.51
CA TRP A 718 28.86 -15.74 1.81
C TRP A 718 29.52 -14.40 1.39
N GLY A 719 30.79 -14.22 1.74
CA GLY A 719 31.55 -12.99 1.47
C GLY A 719 32.13 -12.37 2.73
N ASP A 720 32.99 -11.36 2.59
CA ASP A 720 33.66 -10.71 3.72
C ASP A 720 32.66 -10.06 4.69
N ARG A 721 31.58 -9.46 4.17
CA ARG A 721 30.56 -8.74 4.96
C ARG A 721 29.77 -9.65 5.92
N GLN A 722 29.68 -10.94 5.64
CA GLN A 722 28.89 -11.90 6.42
C GLN A 722 29.72 -12.63 7.48
N ARG A 723 31.02 -12.30 7.63
CA ARG A 723 31.90 -12.97 8.59
C ARG A 723 31.84 -12.42 10.02
N GLU A 724 31.11 -11.34 10.26
CA GLU A 724 31.01 -10.72 11.59
C GLU A 724 29.89 -11.32 12.45
N ARG A 725 28.81 -11.79 11.83
CA ARG A 725 27.64 -12.32 12.55
C ARG A 725 28.01 -13.67 13.19
N PHE A 726 27.83 -13.82 14.49
CA PHE A 726 27.95 -15.11 15.16
C PHE A 726 26.69 -15.97 14.87
N PRO A 727 26.82 -17.28 14.57
CA PRO A 727 28.04 -18.10 14.55
C PRO A 727 28.74 -18.16 13.18
N GLN A 728 30.04 -18.49 13.17
CA GLN A 728 30.85 -18.72 11.95
C GLN A 728 31.32 -20.17 11.77
N THR A 729 30.92 -21.06 12.68
CA THR A 729 31.30 -22.49 12.70
C THR A 729 30.13 -23.35 13.19
N ARG A 730 30.14 -24.65 12.90
CA ARG A 730 29.15 -25.62 13.41
C ARG A 730 29.13 -25.71 14.95
N MET A 731 30.31 -25.61 15.59
CA MET A 731 30.39 -25.54 17.06
C MET A 731 29.72 -24.27 17.60
N GLY A 732 29.84 -23.14 16.87
CA GLY A 732 29.14 -21.91 17.22
C GLY A 732 27.62 -22.05 17.13
N VAL A 733 27.10 -22.86 16.21
CA VAL A 733 25.65 -23.14 16.09
C VAL A 733 25.13 -23.84 17.34
N GLU A 734 25.81 -24.88 17.81
CA GLU A 734 25.48 -25.57 19.07
C GLU A 734 25.52 -24.61 20.28
N GLN A 735 26.57 -23.79 20.36
CA GLN A 735 26.71 -22.80 21.44
C GLN A 735 25.60 -21.75 21.40
N LEU A 736 25.21 -21.27 20.21
CA LEU A 736 24.13 -20.30 20.04
C LEU A 736 22.79 -20.87 20.51
N LEU A 737 22.46 -22.11 20.12
CA LEU A 737 21.23 -22.79 20.53
C LEU A 737 21.18 -22.95 22.06
N THR A 738 22.30 -23.41 22.64
CA THR A 738 22.43 -23.59 24.09
C THR A 738 22.26 -22.26 24.84
N ASP A 739 22.88 -21.19 24.35
CA ASP A 739 22.73 -19.85 24.92
C ASP A 739 21.28 -19.34 24.82
N ALA A 740 20.66 -19.45 23.65
CA ALA A 740 19.30 -18.95 23.42
C ALA A 740 18.27 -19.58 24.37
N PHE A 741 18.30 -20.91 24.53
CA PHE A 741 17.39 -21.59 25.46
C PHE A 741 17.74 -21.34 26.93
N THR A 742 19.02 -21.17 27.26
CA THR A 742 19.42 -20.75 28.62
C THR A 742 18.87 -19.37 28.95
N ARG A 743 19.01 -18.39 28.04
CA ARG A 743 18.42 -17.05 28.18
C ARG A 743 16.90 -17.09 28.33
N ALA A 744 16.22 -17.96 27.57
CA ALA A 744 14.77 -18.15 27.68
C ALA A 744 14.37 -18.65 29.08
N LEU A 745 15.06 -19.65 29.62
CA LEU A 745 14.82 -20.16 30.97
C LEU A 745 15.15 -19.13 32.07
N ASP A 746 16.21 -18.34 31.90
CA ASP A 746 16.54 -17.26 32.84
C ASP A 746 15.48 -16.16 32.80
N TYR A 747 14.98 -15.82 31.60
CA TYR A 747 13.85 -14.94 31.41
C TYR A 747 12.56 -15.47 32.05
N GLU A 748 12.32 -16.78 32.02
CA GLU A 748 11.21 -17.41 32.74
C GLU A 748 11.29 -17.19 34.26
N LYS A 749 12.48 -17.34 34.85
CA LYS A 749 12.72 -17.17 36.30
C LYS A 749 12.44 -15.76 36.82
N LEU A 750 12.38 -14.74 35.95
CA LEU A 750 12.01 -13.37 36.34
C LEU A 750 10.55 -13.24 36.81
N GLY A 751 9.72 -14.27 36.59
CA GLY A 751 8.32 -14.31 37.04
C GLY A 751 7.37 -13.50 36.16
N ALA A 752 6.14 -13.31 36.64
CA ALA A 752 5.09 -12.62 35.87
C ALA A 752 5.35 -11.12 35.67
N ASP A 753 6.22 -10.53 36.48
CA ASP A 753 6.48 -9.09 36.49
C ASP A 753 7.69 -8.65 35.65
N LYS A 754 7.84 -9.26 34.47
CA LYS A 754 8.97 -9.05 33.55
C LYS A 754 8.58 -8.30 32.29
N ARG A 755 9.57 -7.66 31.65
CA ARG A 755 9.44 -7.00 30.34
C ARG A 755 9.15 -8.07 29.30
N LYS A 756 8.05 -7.99 28.56
CA LYS A 756 7.72 -9.01 27.58
C LYS A 756 8.69 -8.98 26.40
N ASP A 757 9.40 -10.08 26.16
CA ASP A 757 10.35 -10.25 25.08
C ASP A 757 9.86 -11.31 24.09
N LEU A 758 9.50 -10.91 22.86
CA LEU A 758 8.87 -11.82 21.91
C LEU A 758 9.80 -12.95 21.44
N GLU A 759 11.11 -12.73 21.38
CA GLU A 759 12.09 -13.77 21.04
C GLU A 759 12.06 -14.84 22.13
N LEU A 760 12.27 -14.43 23.39
CA LEU A 760 12.39 -15.35 24.52
C LEU A 760 11.07 -16.03 24.88
N GLU A 761 9.93 -15.33 24.76
CA GLU A 761 8.59 -15.94 24.91
C GLU A 761 8.39 -17.07 23.89
N THR A 762 8.82 -16.86 22.63
CA THR A 762 8.68 -17.89 21.58
C THR A 762 9.58 -19.09 21.87
N LEU A 763 10.78 -18.89 22.41
CA LEU A 763 11.66 -20.01 22.81
C LEU A 763 11.08 -20.80 23.99
N LEU A 764 10.42 -20.14 24.94
CA LEU A 764 9.69 -20.81 26.02
C LEU A 764 8.50 -21.62 25.50
N GLU A 765 7.80 -21.17 24.45
CA GLU A 765 6.75 -21.97 23.81
C GLU A 765 7.29 -23.32 23.31
N ILE A 766 8.55 -23.39 22.86
CA ILE A 766 9.18 -24.64 22.41
C ILE A 766 9.45 -25.56 23.61
N ILE A 767 10.09 -25.05 24.66
CA ILE A 767 10.38 -25.80 25.90
C ILE A 767 9.09 -26.38 26.49
N HIS A 768 7.99 -25.61 26.44
CA HIS A 768 6.69 -26.03 26.96
C HIS A 768 5.84 -26.82 25.97
N SER A 769 6.42 -27.29 24.86
CA SER A 769 5.72 -28.10 23.84
C SER A 769 4.46 -27.43 23.28
N LYS A 770 4.44 -26.09 23.24
CA LYS A 770 3.38 -25.29 22.62
C LYS A 770 3.71 -24.91 21.18
N ARG A 771 4.97 -25.07 20.75
CA ARG A 771 5.47 -24.77 19.42
C ARG A 771 6.49 -25.82 18.96
N PHE A 772 6.35 -26.29 17.74
CA PHE A 772 7.08 -27.45 17.23
C PHE A 772 8.20 -27.05 16.26
N VAL A 773 9.37 -27.67 16.43
CA VAL A 773 10.57 -27.34 15.64
C VAL A 773 10.64 -28.17 14.35
N THR A 774 10.72 -27.47 13.23
CA THR A 774 11.10 -28.02 11.93
C THR A 774 12.49 -27.50 11.58
N CYS A 775 13.44 -28.40 11.30
CA CYS A 775 14.85 -28.05 11.20
C CYS A 775 15.45 -28.44 9.84
N HIS A 776 15.90 -27.44 9.08
CA HIS A 776 16.76 -27.65 7.91
C HIS A 776 18.05 -28.35 8.35
N SER A 777 18.36 -29.48 7.73
CA SER A 777 19.52 -30.29 8.08
C SER A 777 19.98 -31.14 6.89
N TYR A 778 21.28 -31.44 6.83
CA TYR A 778 21.84 -32.33 5.82
C TYR A 778 22.68 -33.43 6.44
N VAL A 779 23.73 -33.07 7.19
CA VAL A 779 24.72 -34.01 7.69
C VAL A 779 24.35 -34.65 9.03
N GLN A 780 24.64 -35.94 9.15
CA GLN A 780 24.34 -36.79 10.31
C GLN A 780 24.90 -36.26 11.64
N SER A 781 26.07 -35.62 11.62
CA SER A 781 26.73 -35.08 12.82
C SER A 781 25.93 -33.93 13.46
N GLU A 782 25.38 -33.02 12.66
CA GLU A 782 24.59 -31.89 13.15
C GLU A 782 23.17 -32.32 13.57
N ILE A 783 22.58 -33.29 12.84
CA ILE A 783 21.31 -33.90 13.24
C ILE A 783 21.45 -34.52 14.64
N ASN A 784 22.53 -35.27 14.87
CA ASN A 784 22.81 -35.87 16.18
C ASN A 784 23.07 -34.82 17.27
N MET A 785 23.80 -33.73 16.95
CA MET A 785 24.03 -32.62 17.88
C MET A 785 22.71 -31.96 18.30
N LEU A 786 21.84 -31.60 17.34
CA LEU A 786 20.61 -30.90 17.67
C LEU A 786 19.66 -31.75 18.53
N MET A 787 19.58 -33.06 18.30
CA MET A 787 18.80 -33.95 19.17
C MET A 787 19.31 -33.89 20.62
N HIS A 788 20.62 -33.92 20.86
CA HIS A 788 21.19 -33.82 22.21
C HIS A 788 20.98 -32.44 22.86
N VAL A 789 21.04 -31.36 22.09
CA VAL A 789 20.67 -30.02 22.59
C VAL A 789 19.20 -30.02 23.01
N ALA A 790 18.31 -30.55 22.17
CA ALA A 790 16.88 -30.63 22.47
C ALA A 790 16.60 -31.46 23.74
N ASP A 791 17.27 -32.61 23.89
CA ASP A 791 17.19 -33.46 25.09
C ASP A 791 17.59 -32.71 26.36
N THR A 792 18.66 -31.91 26.28
CA THR A 792 19.21 -31.11 27.39
C THR A 792 18.20 -30.08 27.90
N PHE A 793 17.43 -29.49 26.99
CA PHE A 793 16.39 -28.50 27.30
C PHE A 793 14.97 -29.11 27.34
N HIS A 794 14.87 -30.44 27.29
CA HIS A 794 13.63 -31.21 27.45
C HIS A 794 12.53 -30.90 26.42
N PHE A 795 12.90 -30.69 25.15
CA PHE A 795 11.96 -30.60 24.04
C PHE A 795 12.34 -31.57 22.91
N HIS A 796 11.41 -31.81 21.98
CA HIS A 796 11.63 -32.73 20.85
C HIS A 796 11.72 -31.95 19.53
N ILE A 797 12.50 -32.49 18.59
CA ILE A 797 12.51 -32.01 17.20
C ILE A 797 11.38 -32.72 16.48
N ASN A 798 10.46 -31.96 15.90
CA ASN A 798 9.29 -32.53 15.23
C ASN A 798 9.66 -33.12 13.87
N THR A 799 10.33 -32.32 13.03
CA THR A 799 10.73 -32.73 11.69
C THR A 799 12.13 -32.22 11.40
N PHE A 800 12.99 -33.09 10.89
CA PHE A 800 14.20 -32.66 10.17
C PHE A 800 13.88 -32.59 8.68
N THR A 801 14.10 -31.43 8.05
CA THR A 801 13.78 -31.16 6.65
C THR A 801 15.03 -31.18 5.76
N HIS A 802 14.84 -31.52 4.49
CA HIS A 802 15.84 -31.94 3.50
C HIS A 802 16.57 -33.24 3.87
N ILE A 803 17.16 -33.29 5.07
CA ILE A 803 17.74 -34.43 5.79
C ILE A 803 18.38 -35.51 4.91
N LEU A 804 19.26 -35.09 3.99
CA LEU A 804 19.80 -35.98 2.95
C LEU A 804 20.69 -37.12 3.49
N GLU A 805 21.23 -37.00 4.72
CA GLU A 805 21.89 -38.09 5.43
C GLU A 805 21.06 -38.73 6.55
N GLY A 806 19.75 -38.50 6.58
CA GLY A 806 18.85 -39.05 7.60
C GLY A 806 18.93 -40.57 7.72
N TYR A 807 19.14 -41.28 6.60
CA TYR A 807 19.38 -42.71 6.56
C TYR A 807 20.53 -43.19 7.47
N LYS A 808 21.51 -42.34 7.78
CA LYS A 808 22.65 -42.67 8.64
C LYS A 808 22.30 -42.61 10.14
N VAL A 809 21.20 -41.96 10.50
CA VAL A 809 20.78 -41.69 11.90
C VAL A 809 19.30 -42.00 12.16
N ALA A 810 18.66 -42.74 11.27
CA ALA A 810 17.23 -43.05 11.32
C ALA A 810 16.82 -43.73 12.64
N ASP A 811 17.63 -44.66 13.14
CA ASP A 811 17.40 -45.34 14.42
C ASP A 811 17.36 -44.36 15.60
N LYS A 812 18.30 -43.41 15.63
CA LYS A 812 18.36 -42.36 16.66
C LYS A 812 17.20 -41.39 16.55
N MET A 813 16.86 -40.95 15.35
CA MET A 813 15.69 -40.09 15.12
C MET A 813 14.39 -40.77 15.57
N LYS A 814 14.26 -42.08 15.30
CA LYS A 814 13.10 -42.86 15.75
C LYS A 814 13.02 -42.93 17.28
N ALA A 815 14.16 -43.10 17.96
CA ALA A 815 14.24 -43.06 19.42
C ALA A 815 13.91 -41.67 19.99
N HIS A 816 14.33 -40.60 19.31
CA HIS A 816 14.00 -39.21 19.65
C HIS A 816 12.53 -38.86 19.42
N GLY A 817 11.87 -39.57 18.51
CA GLY A 817 10.50 -39.26 18.08
C GLY A 817 10.40 -38.22 16.96
N ALA A 818 11.50 -37.95 16.24
CA ALA A 818 11.51 -37.05 15.10
C ALA A 818 10.96 -37.71 13.81
N GLY A 819 10.29 -36.90 12.98
CA GLY A 819 9.97 -37.20 11.60
C GLY A 819 11.00 -36.67 10.61
N ALA A 820 10.81 -36.99 9.32
CA ALA A 820 11.73 -36.60 8.25
C ALA A 820 10.96 -36.02 7.05
N GLY A 821 11.37 -34.85 6.57
CA GLY A 821 11.05 -34.35 5.23
C GLY A 821 12.33 -34.37 4.39
N THR A 822 12.32 -35.02 3.22
CA THR A 822 13.53 -35.15 2.38
C THR A 822 13.22 -34.85 0.92
N PHE A 823 14.26 -34.53 0.16
CA PHE A 823 14.18 -34.60 -1.30
C PHE A 823 14.20 -36.04 -1.78
N ALA A 824 13.59 -36.28 -2.95
CA ALA A 824 13.65 -37.58 -3.61
C ALA A 824 15.01 -37.80 -4.29
N ASP A 825 15.52 -36.79 -5.02
CA ASP A 825 16.79 -36.88 -5.75
C ASP A 825 17.59 -35.57 -5.96
N TRP A 826 17.32 -34.51 -5.18
CA TRP A 826 18.00 -33.22 -5.32
C TRP A 826 19.23 -33.10 -4.39
N TRP A 827 20.45 -33.21 -4.95
CA TRP A 827 21.71 -33.14 -4.19
C TRP A 827 22.95 -32.74 -5.03
N ALA A 828 24.16 -32.88 -4.46
CA ALA A 828 25.49 -32.61 -5.04
C ALA A 828 25.81 -31.15 -5.43
N TYR A 829 25.07 -30.17 -4.90
CA TYR A 829 25.33 -28.73 -5.12
C TYR A 829 26.11 -28.04 -3.98
N LYS A 830 26.32 -28.73 -2.84
CA LYS A 830 27.14 -28.32 -1.69
C LYS A 830 27.99 -29.50 -1.20
N MET A 831 28.96 -29.25 -0.33
CA MET A 831 29.75 -30.33 0.28
C MET A 831 28.93 -31.18 1.25
N GLU A 832 28.07 -30.54 2.04
CA GLU A 832 27.18 -31.22 3.00
C GLU A 832 26.10 -32.12 2.38
N VAL A 833 25.94 -32.12 1.06
CA VAL A 833 24.94 -32.93 0.33
C VAL A 833 25.57 -33.95 -0.62
N GLN A 834 26.87 -34.24 -0.51
CA GLN A 834 27.58 -35.17 -1.40
C GLN A 834 27.17 -36.64 -1.18
N ASP A 835 26.84 -37.03 0.06
CA ASP A 835 26.52 -38.40 0.44
C ASP A 835 25.01 -38.72 0.37
N ALA A 836 24.24 -37.86 -0.29
CA ALA A 836 22.82 -38.04 -0.51
C ALA A 836 22.56 -39.21 -1.47
N ILE A 837 21.49 -39.98 -1.21
CA ILE A 837 21.11 -41.14 -2.01
C ILE A 837 19.59 -41.18 -2.23
N PRO A 838 19.10 -41.72 -3.37
CA PRO A 838 17.66 -41.78 -3.64
C PRO A 838 16.91 -42.73 -2.70
N TYR A 839 17.63 -43.60 -1.98
CA TYR A 839 17.09 -44.55 -1.02
C TYR A 839 16.81 -43.92 0.36
N ASN A 840 17.18 -42.65 0.59
CA ASN A 840 17.11 -42.01 1.90
C ASN A 840 15.71 -42.12 2.53
N ALA A 841 14.69 -41.71 1.78
CA ALA A 841 13.30 -41.76 2.23
C ALA A 841 12.86 -43.19 2.60
N THR A 842 13.21 -44.15 1.75
CA THR A 842 12.85 -45.56 1.92
C THR A 842 13.52 -46.20 3.12
N ILE A 843 14.82 -45.95 3.33
CA ILE A 843 15.55 -46.50 4.48
C ILE A 843 14.94 -45.95 5.77
N MET A 844 14.72 -44.63 5.85
CA MET A 844 14.08 -44.02 7.01
C MET A 844 12.68 -44.58 7.27
N GLN A 845 11.86 -44.75 6.23
CA GLN A 845 10.52 -45.31 6.36
C GLN A 845 10.56 -46.75 6.88
N ARG A 846 11.48 -47.58 6.39
CA ARG A 846 11.64 -48.98 6.82
C ARG A 846 12.09 -49.12 8.27
N VAL A 847 12.84 -48.14 8.79
CA VAL A 847 13.18 -48.03 10.22
C VAL A 847 11.96 -47.62 11.07
N GLY A 848 10.89 -47.15 10.43
CA GLY A 848 9.61 -46.81 11.06
C GLY A 848 9.44 -45.32 11.34
N LEU A 849 10.21 -44.45 10.68
CA LEU A 849 9.96 -43.00 10.73
C LEU A 849 8.74 -42.62 9.89
N THR A 850 8.10 -41.52 10.28
CA THR A 850 7.18 -40.81 9.38
C THR A 850 8.01 -39.96 8.43
N VAL A 851 7.96 -40.28 7.14
CA VAL A 851 8.78 -39.66 6.10
C VAL A 851 7.89 -38.95 5.07
N ALA A 852 8.23 -37.73 4.72
CA ALA A 852 7.60 -36.96 3.65
C ALA A 852 8.62 -36.58 2.56
N ILE A 853 8.12 -36.32 1.35
CA ILE A 853 8.87 -35.69 0.27
C ILE A 853 8.43 -34.23 0.16
N ASN A 854 9.37 -33.29 0.19
CA ASN A 854 9.11 -31.86 0.11
C ASN A 854 9.72 -31.24 -1.15
N SER A 855 9.23 -30.05 -1.53
CA SER A 855 9.67 -29.41 -2.78
C SER A 855 10.86 -28.47 -2.61
N ASP A 856 10.81 -27.56 -1.62
CA ASP A 856 11.72 -26.40 -1.49
C ASP A 856 11.78 -25.52 -2.77
N ASP A 857 10.87 -25.72 -3.72
CA ASP A 857 10.85 -25.05 -5.02
C ASP A 857 9.43 -24.94 -5.57
N ALA A 858 9.10 -23.74 -6.07
CA ALA A 858 7.75 -23.41 -6.52
C ALA A 858 7.30 -24.25 -7.73
N GLU A 859 8.21 -24.66 -8.62
CA GLU A 859 7.88 -25.47 -9.78
C GLU A 859 7.86 -26.97 -9.44
N MET A 860 8.82 -27.45 -8.63
CA MET A 860 8.86 -28.83 -8.15
C MET A 860 7.63 -29.19 -7.31
N ALA A 861 7.10 -28.24 -6.53
CA ALA A 861 5.88 -28.43 -5.74
C ALA A 861 4.71 -28.96 -6.57
N ARG A 862 4.63 -28.56 -7.85
CA ARG A 862 3.58 -28.97 -8.79
C ARG A 862 3.75 -30.42 -9.28
N ARG A 863 4.85 -31.06 -8.92
CA ARG A 863 5.29 -32.39 -9.38
C ARG A 863 5.62 -33.31 -8.21
N LEU A 864 5.22 -32.96 -6.98
CA LEU A 864 5.47 -33.79 -5.79
C LEU A 864 4.95 -35.24 -5.93
N ASN A 865 3.89 -35.46 -6.71
CA ASN A 865 3.44 -36.81 -7.07
C ASN A 865 4.50 -37.61 -7.86
N GLN A 866 5.22 -36.95 -8.77
CA GLN A 866 6.32 -37.54 -9.52
C GLN A 866 7.55 -37.75 -8.64
N GLU A 867 7.83 -36.80 -7.73
CA GLU A 867 8.90 -36.93 -6.74
C GLU A 867 8.66 -38.13 -5.81
N ALA A 868 7.43 -38.32 -5.35
CA ALA A 868 7.04 -39.50 -4.58
C ALA A 868 7.23 -40.80 -5.37
N ALA A 869 6.88 -40.83 -6.67
CA ALA A 869 6.99 -42.01 -7.53
C ALA A 869 8.43 -42.52 -7.69
N LYS A 870 9.44 -41.65 -7.54
CA LYS A 870 10.86 -42.05 -7.57
C LYS A 870 11.20 -43.08 -6.48
N SER A 871 10.52 -43.02 -5.33
CA SER A 871 10.72 -43.98 -4.25
C SER A 871 10.30 -45.41 -4.60
N ILE A 872 9.38 -45.59 -5.56
CA ILE A 872 9.04 -46.90 -6.13
C ILE A 872 10.23 -47.39 -6.96
N LYS A 873 10.74 -46.52 -7.84
CA LYS A 873 11.82 -46.86 -8.77
C LYS A 873 13.12 -47.24 -8.06
N TYR A 874 13.53 -46.45 -7.07
CA TYR A 874 14.79 -46.64 -6.37
C TYR A 874 14.62 -47.53 -5.14
N GLY A 875 13.61 -47.26 -4.31
CA GLY A 875 13.44 -47.88 -3.00
C GLY A 875 12.60 -49.15 -2.96
N ASP A 876 11.92 -49.53 -4.04
CA ASP A 876 10.95 -50.63 -4.05
C ASP A 876 9.82 -50.41 -3.01
N MET A 877 9.38 -49.16 -2.86
CA MET A 877 8.18 -48.81 -2.09
C MET A 877 6.93 -49.19 -2.88
N THR A 878 5.87 -49.60 -2.19
CA THR A 878 4.56 -49.77 -2.84
C THR A 878 3.99 -48.41 -3.27
N GLU A 879 3.12 -48.40 -4.27
CA GLU A 879 2.49 -47.16 -4.75
C GLU A 879 1.69 -46.44 -3.64
N GLU A 880 1.03 -47.17 -2.75
CA GLU A 880 0.33 -46.58 -1.62
C GLU A 880 1.29 -45.95 -0.60
N GLU A 881 2.44 -46.57 -0.32
CA GLU A 881 3.45 -45.98 0.55
C GLU A 881 4.09 -44.74 -0.09
N ALA A 882 4.37 -44.79 -1.39
CA ALA A 882 4.89 -43.64 -2.14
C ALA A 882 3.90 -42.46 -2.10
N LEU A 883 2.61 -42.69 -2.38
CA LEU A 883 1.61 -41.63 -2.33
C LEU A 883 1.47 -41.02 -0.91
N LYS A 884 1.63 -41.83 0.15
CA LYS A 884 1.62 -41.33 1.54
C LYS A 884 2.74 -40.33 1.82
N LEU A 885 3.88 -40.40 1.13
CA LEU A 885 5.00 -39.46 1.31
C LEU A 885 4.63 -38.00 1.02
N VAL A 886 3.58 -37.75 0.23
CA VAL A 886 3.15 -36.39 -0.16
C VAL A 886 1.71 -36.08 0.23
N THR A 887 1.08 -36.93 1.03
CA THR A 887 -0.31 -36.77 1.48
C THR A 887 -0.44 -37.03 2.99
N LEU A 888 -0.55 -38.29 3.42
CA LEU A 888 -0.82 -38.64 4.81
C LEU A 888 0.37 -38.38 5.73
N ASN A 889 1.60 -38.64 5.29
CA ASN A 889 2.79 -38.45 6.11
C ASN A 889 3.06 -36.97 6.40
N PRO A 890 3.07 -36.03 5.43
CA PRO A 890 3.17 -34.61 5.74
C PRO A 890 2.00 -34.14 6.61
N ALA A 891 0.77 -34.66 6.43
CA ALA A 891 -0.34 -34.35 7.35
C ALA A 891 -0.05 -34.78 8.80
N LYS A 892 0.63 -35.91 9.00
CA LYS A 892 1.05 -36.38 10.34
C LYS A 892 2.14 -35.49 10.92
N LEU A 893 3.16 -35.14 10.13
CA LEU A 893 4.26 -34.25 10.56
C LEU A 893 3.75 -32.86 10.94
N LEU A 894 2.68 -32.39 10.29
CA LEU A 894 2.07 -31.08 10.53
C LEU A 894 0.89 -31.11 11.50
N HIS A 895 0.65 -32.25 12.16
CA HIS A 895 -0.43 -32.45 13.15
C HIS A 895 -1.85 -32.15 12.62
N VAL A 896 -2.10 -32.43 11.34
CA VAL A 896 -3.42 -32.24 10.68
C VAL A 896 -3.95 -33.51 10.01
N ALA A 897 -3.38 -34.67 10.33
CA ALA A 897 -3.79 -35.96 9.77
C ALA A 897 -5.21 -36.38 10.17
N ASP A 898 -5.80 -35.81 11.22
CA ASP A 898 -7.21 -35.98 11.57
C ASP A 898 -8.15 -35.22 10.61
N LYS A 899 -7.66 -34.13 10.01
CA LYS A 899 -8.43 -33.25 9.12
C LYS A 899 -8.24 -33.57 7.64
N THR A 900 -7.02 -33.92 7.21
CA THR A 900 -6.68 -34.09 5.79
C THR A 900 -5.62 -35.19 5.55
N GLY A 901 -5.12 -35.31 4.32
CA GLY A 901 -4.05 -36.26 3.92
C GLY A 901 -4.51 -37.68 3.57
N SER A 902 -5.79 -38.00 3.70
CA SER A 902 -6.39 -39.28 3.28
C SER A 902 -7.88 -39.11 2.94
N ILE A 903 -8.46 -40.07 2.22
CA ILE A 903 -9.89 -40.05 1.88
C ILE A 903 -10.65 -40.91 2.89
N LYS A 904 -11.25 -40.25 3.88
CA LYS A 904 -12.05 -40.87 4.95
C LYS A 904 -13.23 -39.98 5.31
N ALA A 905 -14.40 -40.58 5.58
CA ALA A 905 -15.57 -39.83 6.01
C ALA A 905 -15.29 -38.95 7.24
N GLY A 906 -15.75 -37.70 7.21
CA GLY A 906 -15.54 -36.68 8.25
C GLY A 906 -14.33 -35.76 8.02
N LYS A 907 -13.35 -36.19 7.22
CA LYS A 907 -12.21 -35.35 6.84
C LYS A 907 -12.61 -34.22 5.89
N ASP A 908 -11.79 -33.19 5.85
CA ASP A 908 -11.93 -32.09 4.91
C ASP A 908 -11.82 -32.62 3.48
N ALA A 909 -12.63 -32.09 2.58
CA ALA A 909 -12.64 -32.49 1.17
C ALA A 909 -11.52 -31.76 0.40
N ASP A 910 -10.29 -32.06 0.79
CA ASP A 910 -9.07 -31.68 0.07
C ASP A 910 -8.66 -32.84 -0.84
N LEU A 911 -9.02 -32.75 -2.13
CA LEU A 911 -9.02 -33.89 -3.05
C LEU A 911 -8.49 -33.51 -4.44
N VAL A 912 -7.93 -34.48 -5.15
CA VAL A 912 -7.48 -34.32 -6.53
C VAL A 912 -8.04 -35.43 -7.40
N LEU A 913 -8.72 -35.06 -8.48
CA LEU A 913 -9.14 -35.98 -9.52
C LEU A 913 -8.12 -35.93 -10.66
N TRP A 914 -7.45 -37.04 -10.91
CA TRP A 914 -6.40 -37.20 -11.91
C TRP A 914 -6.94 -37.90 -13.15
N ASN A 915 -6.45 -37.52 -14.32
CA ASN A 915 -6.83 -38.15 -15.60
C ASN A 915 -6.14 -39.49 -15.88
N ASP A 916 -5.17 -39.89 -15.03
CA ASP A 916 -4.36 -41.10 -15.13
C ASP A 916 -3.88 -41.48 -13.72
N ASP A 917 -3.11 -42.54 -13.57
CA ASP A 917 -2.50 -42.93 -12.29
C ASP A 917 -1.72 -41.75 -11.67
N PRO A 918 -1.99 -41.34 -10.42
CA PRO A 918 -1.39 -40.14 -9.83
C PRO A 918 0.14 -40.18 -9.76
N LEU A 919 0.79 -41.34 -9.77
CA LEU A 919 2.25 -41.48 -9.70
C LEU A 919 2.91 -41.57 -11.10
N SER A 920 2.11 -41.49 -12.17
CA SER A 920 2.59 -41.45 -13.56
C SER A 920 3.09 -40.05 -13.94
N ILE A 921 4.14 -40.00 -14.77
CA ILE A 921 4.61 -38.73 -15.39
C ILE A 921 3.58 -38.13 -16.37
N TYR A 922 2.61 -38.92 -16.83
CA TYR A 922 1.54 -38.48 -17.73
C TYR A 922 0.32 -37.93 -16.98
N ALA A 923 0.27 -38.13 -15.66
CA ALA A 923 -0.82 -37.69 -14.80
C ALA A 923 -0.95 -36.17 -14.77
N LYS A 924 -2.19 -35.71 -14.85
CA LYS A 924 -2.57 -34.30 -14.80
C LYS A 924 -3.80 -34.19 -13.90
N ALA A 925 -3.77 -33.25 -12.96
CA ALA A 925 -4.95 -32.94 -12.15
C ALA A 925 -6.07 -32.39 -13.07
N ASP A 926 -7.19 -33.09 -13.19
CA ASP A 926 -8.37 -32.55 -13.87
C ASP A 926 -9.05 -31.51 -12.99
N LYS A 927 -9.14 -31.80 -11.68
CA LYS A 927 -9.72 -30.93 -10.67
C LYS A 927 -8.95 -31.03 -9.36
N THR A 928 -8.76 -29.88 -8.71
CA THR A 928 -8.21 -29.80 -7.36
C THR A 928 -9.22 -29.09 -6.47
N ILE A 929 -9.59 -29.76 -5.39
CA ILE A 929 -10.65 -29.38 -4.47
C ILE A 929 -10.00 -29.09 -3.12
N VAL A 930 -10.33 -27.96 -2.52
CA VAL A 930 -9.88 -27.57 -1.17
C VAL A 930 -11.11 -27.17 -0.38
N ASP A 931 -11.32 -27.75 0.80
CA ASP A 931 -12.53 -27.54 1.61
C ASP A 931 -13.85 -27.76 0.81
N GLY A 932 -13.85 -28.71 -0.13
CA GLY A 932 -15.01 -28.98 -1.00
C GLY A 932 -15.29 -27.90 -2.06
N ILE A 933 -14.38 -26.96 -2.27
CA ILE A 933 -14.44 -25.93 -3.33
C ILE A 933 -13.47 -26.33 -4.46
N VAL A 934 -13.95 -26.31 -5.71
CA VAL A 934 -13.10 -26.56 -6.89
C VAL A 934 -12.30 -25.28 -7.20
N TYR A 935 -11.05 -25.21 -6.72
CA TYR A 935 -10.15 -24.08 -6.98
C TYR A 935 -9.33 -24.23 -8.27
N PHE A 936 -9.19 -25.45 -8.79
CA PHE A 936 -8.62 -25.68 -10.11
C PHE A 936 -9.50 -26.64 -10.90
N ASP A 937 -9.75 -26.28 -12.16
CA ASP A 937 -10.46 -27.09 -13.14
C ASP A 937 -9.79 -26.89 -14.50
N ARG A 938 -9.27 -27.98 -15.08
CA ARG A 938 -8.48 -27.93 -16.31
C ARG A 938 -9.22 -27.37 -17.51
N GLU A 939 -10.54 -27.58 -17.60
CA GLU A 939 -11.34 -26.97 -18.67
C GLU A 939 -11.57 -25.48 -18.40
N LYS A 940 -11.78 -25.10 -17.13
CA LYS A 940 -11.91 -23.69 -16.75
C LYS A 940 -10.62 -22.92 -16.98
N ASP A 941 -9.46 -23.53 -16.76
CA ASP A 941 -8.15 -22.93 -17.05
C ASP A 941 -8.01 -22.56 -18.53
N LYS A 942 -8.51 -23.39 -19.45
CA LYS A 942 -8.52 -23.05 -20.89
C LYS A 942 -9.39 -21.83 -21.18
N GLU A 943 -10.56 -21.75 -20.57
CA GLU A 943 -11.43 -20.56 -20.66
C GLU A 943 -10.75 -19.31 -20.09
N LEU A 944 -10.07 -19.44 -18.94
CA LEU A 944 -9.32 -18.34 -18.31
C LEU A 944 -8.22 -17.82 -19.22
N ARG A 945 -7.46 -18.69 -19.89
CA ARG A 945 -6.43 -18.29 -20.87
C ARG A 945 -7.02 -17.49 -22.04
N GLN A 946 -8.18 -17.88 -22.55
CA GLN A 946 -8.88 -17.15 -23.61
C GLN A 946 -9.36 -15.76 -23.11
N ARG A 947 -9.87 -15.69 -21.88
CA ARG A 947 -10.25 -14.42 -21.24
C ARG A 947 -9.04 -13.51 -21.05
N ILE A 948 -7.91 -14.04 -20.57
CA ILE A 948 -6.64 -13.28 -20.41
C ILE A 948 -6.22 -12.66 -21.74
N SER A 949 -6.23 -13.44 -22.83
CA SER A 949 -5.89 -12.95 -24.16
C SER A 949 -6.83 -11.85 -24.63
N SER A 950 -8.14 -12.05 -24.46
CA SER A 950 -9.18 -11.10 -24.88
C SER A 950 -9.10 -9.78 -24.10
N GLU A 951 -8.92 -9.85 -22.78
CA GLU A 951 -8.80 -8.69 -21.90
C GLU A 951 -7.50 -7.92 -22.17
N ARG A 952 -6.38 -8.62 -22.36
CA ARG A 952 -5.12 -7.98 -22.77
C ARG A 952 -5.30 -7.21 -24.09
N ASN A 953 -5.91 -7.83 -25.10
CA ASN A 953 -6.18 -7.17 -26.38
C ASN A 953 -7.12 -5.96 -26.26
N ARG A 954 -8.07 -5.98 -25.32
CA ARG A 954 -8.92 -4.81 -25.03
C ARG A 954 -8.10 -3.66 -24.43
N LEU A 955 -7.26 -3.96 -23.44
CA LEU A 955 -6.44 -2.96 -22.76
C LEU A 955 -5.36 -2.38 -23.66
N ILE A 956 -4.70 -3.19 -24.50
CA ILE A 956 -3.74 -2.73 -25.51
C ILE A 956 -4.41 -1.70 -26.44
N ARG A 957 -5.59 -2.01 -26.99
CA ARG A 957 -6.33 -1.06 -27.84
C ARG A 957 -6.66 0.24 -27.12
N LYS A 958 -6.98 0.18 -25.83
CA LYS A 958 -7.27 1.36 -25.00
C LYS A 958 -6.01 2.21 -24.78
N MET A 959 -4.88 1.59 -24.45
CA MET A 959 -3.59 2.27 -24.25
C MET A 959 -3.08 2.93 -25.54
N LEU A 960 -3.16 2.23 -26.68
CA LEU A 960 -2.82 2.79 -28.00
C LEU A 960 -3.70 4.00 -28.34
N ALA A 961 -5.00 3.95 -27.99
CA ALA A 961 -5.90 5.07 -28.20
C ALA A 961 -5.53 6.29 -27.32
N GLU A 962 -5.09 6.08 -26.08
CA GLU A 962 -4.60 7.17 -25.22
C GLU A 962 -3.29 7.77 -25.73
N LYS A 963 -2.33 6.95 -26.16
CA LYS A 963 -1.10 7.43 -26.79
C LYS A 963 -1.41 8.29 -28.03
N LYS A 964 -2.36 7.86 -28.87
CA LYS A 964 -2.81 8.63 -30.05
C LYS A 964 -3.44 9.99 -29.69
N LYS A 965 -4.01 10.14 -28.50
CA LYS A 965 -4.52 11.43 -27.99
C LYS A 965 -3.42 12.37 -27.48
N GLY A 966 -2.17 11.90 -27.42
CA GLY A 966 -1.05 12.64 -26.84
C GLY A 966 -0.95 12.53 -25.32
N THR A 967 -1.65 11.57 -24.70
CA THR A 967 -1.51 11.30 -23.26
C THR A 967 -0.08 10.80 -22.99
N PRO A 968 0.65 11.35 -21.99
CA PRO A 968 1.97 10.86 -21.61
C PRO A 968 1.93 9.36 -21.26
N THR A 969 2.88 8.59 -21.79
CA THR A 969 3.02 7.15 -21.52
C THR A 969 4.23 6.86 -20.64
N GLN A 970 4.24 5.68 -20.04
CA GLN A 970 5.42 5.07 -19.43
C GLN A 970 5.92 3.90 -20.29
N LYS A 971 7.20 3.55 -20.16
CA LYS A 971 7.77 2.41 -20.89
C LYS A 971 7.15 1.09 -20.40
N ALA A 972 7.01 0.13 -21.30
CA ALA A 972 6.81 -1.25 -20.91
C ALA A 972 8.00 -1.73 -20.07
N ALA A 973 7.70 -2.47 -19.01
CA ALA A 973 8.68 -3.11 -18.15
C ALA A 973 8.18 -4.52 -17.83
N PRO A 974 9.08 -5.49 -17.62
CA PRO A 974 8.70 -6.78 -17.06
C PRO A 974 8.18 -6.57 -15.64
N ALA A 975 7.07 -7.22 -15.32
CA ALA A 975 6.69 -7.42 -13.93
C ALA A 975 7.65 -8.42 -13.30
N GLU A 976 8.44 -7.97 -12.33
CA GLU A 976 9.32 -8.84 -11.55
C GLU A 976 8.53 -9.44 -10.38
N GLU A 977 8.42 -10.76 -10.35
CA GLU A 977 7.90 -11.51 -9.20
C GLU A 977 9.08 -12.34 -8.66
N GLU A 978 9.55 -11.97 -7.47
CA GLU A 978 10.65 -12.67 -6.81
C GLU A 978 10.15 -14.03 -6.31
N ASN A 979 10.75 -15.11 -6.81
CA ASN A 979 10.60 -16.42 -6.19
C ASN A 979 11.68 -16.56 -5.12
N TYR A 980 11.26 -16.73 -3.87
CA TYR A 980 12.20 -16.90 -2.77
C TYR A 980 12.62 -18.37 -2.60
N HIS A 981 13.92 -18.56 -2.36
CA HIS A 981 14.59 -19.81 -2.02
C HIS A 981 15.12 -19.78 -0.59
N CYS A 982 15.59 -20.92 -0.07
CA CYS A 982 16.07 -21.06 1.31
C CYS A 982 17.06 -19.97 1.78
N GLU A 983 18.00 -19.50 0.95
CA GLU A 983 19.01 -18.52 1.41
C GLU A 983 18.56 -17.06 1.31
N ASP A 984 17.35 -16.82 0.81
CA ASP A 984 16.95 -15.53 0.28
C ASP A 984 16.63 -14.48 1.36
N LEU A 985 17.06 -13.25 1.11
CA LEU A 985 16.93 -12.09 2.00
C LEU A 985 16.41 -10.88 1.23
N GLN A 986 15.44 -10.16 1.79
CA GLN A 986 14.92 -8.94 1.15
C GLN A 986 16.00 -7.85 0.98
N ALA A 987 16.94 -7.74 1.92
CA ALA A 987 18.02 -6.76 1.91
C ALA A 987 19.38 -7.31 1.40
N GLY A 988 19.40 -8.55 0.88
CA GLY A 988 20.61 -9.27 0.46
C GLY A 988 20.78 -9.38 -1.05
N HIS A 989 21.96 -9.83 -1.48
CA HIS A 989 22.28 -10.07 -2.88
C HIS A 989 21.33 -11.08 -3.52
N GLN A 990 20.52 -10.65 -4.48
CA GLN A 990 19.82 -11.55 -5.37
C GLN A 990 19.99 -11.14 -6.82
N HIS A 991 20.29 -12.16 -7.62
CA HIS A 991 20.43 -12.12 -9.05
C HIS A 991 19.03 -12.08 -9.65
N SER A 992 18.63 -10.93 -10.21
CA SER A 992 17.52 -10.90 -11.17
C SER A 992 17.90 -11.81 -12.34
N LEU A 993 16.94 -12.62 -12.81
CA LEU A 993 17.05 -13.49 -14.00
C LEU A 993 17.44 -12.73 -15.29
N LEU A 994 17.49 -11.39 -15.25
CA LEU A 994 17.88 -10.52 -16.35
C LEU A 994 19.21 -9.76 -16.10
N GLY A 995 19.96 -10.09 -15.03
CA GLY A 995 21.12 -9.33 -14.56
C GLY A 995 22.49 -9.68 -15.14
N ASP A 996 22.67 -10.86 -15.76
CA ASP A 996 23.99 -11.35 -16.18
C ASP A 996 24.17 -11.34 -17.72
N GLU A 997 24.19 -10.15 -18.32
CA GLU A 997 24.77 -9.93 -19.66
C GLU A 997 25.88 -8.85 -19.70
N ASN A 998 26.43 -8.43 -18.55
CA ASN A 998 27.62 -7.59 -18.54
C ASN A 998 28.77 -8.29 -17.83
N GLY A 999 29.62 -8.92 -18.62
CA GLY A 999 30.73 -9.75 -18.17
C GLY A 999 31.82 -9.03 -17.38
N ASN A 1000 32.53 -9.83 -16.58
CA ASN A 1000 33.98 -9.93 -16.62
C ASN A 1000 34.43 -11.19 -15.89
N ASN A 1001 35.39 -11.86 -16.51
CA ASN A 1001 36.14 -13.08 -16.13
C ASN A 1001 36.27 -13.40 -14.65
#